data_AF-A0AAU5E9M3-F1
#
_entry.id   AF-A0AAU5E9M3-F1
#
_cell.length_a   1.000
_cell.length_b   1.000
_cell.length_c   1.000
_cell.angle_alpha   90.00
_cell.angle_beta   90.00
_cell.angle_gamma   90.00
#
_symmetry.space_group_name_H-M   'P 1'
#
loop_
_entity.id
_entity.type
_entity.pdbx_description
1 polymer ?
#
loop_
_entity_poly.entity_id
_entity_poly.type
_entity_poly.pdbx_seq_one_letter_code
_entity_poly.pdbx_strand_id
1 'polypeptide(L)'
;MNDGVDGVDASAPRDGRLRRRTLLATAAALSVVPAATASGSGGGTPSSGTTVSGLTVEHRTDPLGVDAPHPRFGWRMASDARGRRQTAYRIRVATSPGHLTGGQPDVWDSGRVDAAGSVAVRYSGPDLRPSTRYHWTVTVWDEHGRATTAPAARFETGLLSTDGVTGWDGARWIGMAGKRPNTPGAPLLRSQTPLTGERVTEARLYVSALGVYDAYVNGRRVSVPQGDGTTYEFLPPGWTNYDTTVNYFAYDVTDLLADPSQVTLAAVLGNGWYNGRISENSSHYYSADGNSLALKAKLLVRYADGSTQTIVTAPDAGWRATDTGPYRTDDLYDGQSYDARKELPGWTANGFDTSAWSPVEAQDPLPDAQLIAYPGESARLMPEWDLKPESVTVCTGVSGEETSANGKGRIVVDPARTVTDPTRASTVSVTLHPGDTAVIDLGQNLVGVPRYTLRGPAGAQVAFKPGEMLNDDSAGADGPAGSVYRANLRSAEATSTYILKGDPAGETHQDSLTFYGFRYVSVTTTDTVTLVDLTGKVATSALRDIGTVTTDDADVNQLISNVRWGQRGNYLWIPTDCPQRDERLGWTGDTQLFAGTGLYNTDAVPFLSHFQDTLIDSQRNYGAGKAQFPWVAPGHRYSQALPASGWADCGVVVPWTVWQMSGDTTIIDRSWASMTTYLDWIRSRTGDTYAGQGAIFGDWLAFQITSTQLISDVYYGYSARLMADMARATGRTAESAAYERLFTHIKLAFIAKYLVTDALTGRLTVRSSLGDPPPHTPGNSAGRTEDDTQTALLWILKLGFYDTETQHRQLVTLLTDNIGNSPAYKATHPDSTRVDYPEDTLAVGFLGVNVLAPVLTAEGQVDLAYRLLHQNAMPSWLYSVANGATTVWERWNSYSKDDGFGPVDMNSFNHYSYGAIVEWMYESMAGIARDTEHPGFQRFRLRPHPDPTGRITRASGSHVSPYGEIVSEWAVREGQLTYRAVVPANTTATLHLPTTDPSTVQEGGRPLAEALGVQFLGFTDGTAVYRLPSGRYELTSALT
;
A
#
# COMPACT_ATOMS: atom_id res chain seq x y z
N MET A 1 -51.84 33.22 -40.23
CA MET A 1 -52.20 34.60 -40.61
C MET A 1 -50.91 35.40 -40.55
N ASN A 2 -50.52 35.91 -41.73
CA ASN A 2 -49.76 37.13 -42.05
C ASN A 2 -48.61 37.56 -41.13
N ASP A 3 -47.48 38.09 -41.59
CA ASP A 3 -46.79 38.39 -42.86
C ASP A 3 -45.38 38.80 -42.35
N GLY A 4 -44.24 38.48 -42.98
CA GLY A 4 -43.65 39.30 -44.06
C GLY A 4 -43.17 40.69 -43.56
N VAL A 5 -42.00 41.26 -43.83
CA VAL A 5 -40.94 41.10 -44.84
C VAL A 5 -39.87 42.21 -44.55
N ASP A 6 -38.58 41.95 -44.87
CA ASP A 6 -37.42 42.85 -45.20
C ASP A 6 -36.87 43.91 -44.21
N GLY A 7 -35.55 44.21 -44.12
CA GLY A 7 -34.36 43.69 -44.81
C GLY A 7 -33.05 44.49 -44.52
N VAL A 8 -31.92 43.84 -44.87
CA VAL A 8 -30.63 44.35 -45.44
C VAL A 8 -29.47 44.89 -44.56
N ASP A 9 -28.35 44.10 -44.61
CA ASP A 9 -26.87 44.36 -44.56
C ASP A 9 -26.22 45.22 -43.44
N ALA A 10 -25.00 44.97 -42.94
CA ALA A 10 -23.88 44.02 -43.10
C ALA A 10 -23.05 44.15 -41.78
N SER A 11 -22.23 43.23 -41.24
CA SER A 11 -21.20 42.36 -41.81
C SER A 11 -20.71 41.33 -40.76
N ALA A 12 -20.47 40.11 -41.25
CA ALA A 12 -19.91 38.86 -40.67
C ALA A 12 -18.52 38.99 -39.95
N PRO A 13 -17.97 37.94 -39.26
CA PRO A 13 -18.09 36.51 -39.62
C PRO A 13 -18.24 35.43 -38.51
N ARG A 14 -18.87 34.32 -38.93
CA ARG A 14 -18.52 32.86 -38.79
C ARG A 14 -18.19 32.32 -37.39
N ASP A 15 -18.53 31.11 -36.95
CA ASP A 15 -19.14 29.86 -37.43
C ASP A 15 -19.47 29.13 -36.10
N GLY A 16 -20.57 28.43 -35.85
CA GLY A 16 -21.26 27.51 -36.72
C GLY A 16 -20.58 26.14 -36.70
N ARG A 17 -20.74 25.32 -35.63
CA ARG A 17 -20.91 23.86 -35.78
C ARG A 17 -21.37 23.14 -34.51
N LEU A 18 -22.57 22.60 -34.65
CA LEU A 18 -23.23 21.58 -33.84
C LEU A 18 -22.33 20.37 -33.57
N ARG A 19 -22.30 19.96 -32.30
CA ARG A 19 -21.83 18.64 -31.85
C ARG A 19 -22.86 17.58 -32.25
N ARG A 20 -22.54 16.74 -33.24
CA ARG A 20 -23.20 15.45 -33.44
C ARG A 20 -22.44 14.38 -32.66
N ARG A 21 -23.15 13.78 -31.71
CA ARG A 21 -22.80 12.53 -31.03
C ARG A 21 -22.71 11.40 -32.05
N THR A 22 -21.65 10.60 -31.98
CA THR A 22 -21.65 9.23 -32.50
C THR A 22 -21.01 8.34 -31.44
N LEU A 23 -21.77 7.33 -31.00
CA LEU A 23 -21.38 6.21 -30.15
C LEU A 23 -20.36 5.31 -30.89
N LEU A 24 -19.46 4.67 -30.14
CA LEU A 24 -18.78 3.39 -30.45
C LEU A 24 -18.17 2.89 -29.13
N ALA A 25 -18.68 1.87 -28.44
CA ALA A 25 -18.73 0.44 -28.79
C ALA A 25 -17.33 -0.18 -28.96
N THR A 26 -16.98 -0.99 -27.96
CA THR A 26 -15.84 -1.90 -27.85
C THR A 26 -15.78 -2.90 -29.01
N ALA A 27 -14.64 -2.99 -29.68
CA ALA A 27 -14.25 -4.16 -30.47
C ALA A 27 -12.72 -4.23 -30.57
N ALA A 28 -12.18 -5.42 -30.29
CA ALA A 28 -10.80 -5.79 -30.57
C ALA A 28 -10.48 -5.58 -32.06
N ALA A 29 -9.34 -4.96 -32.36
CA ALA A 29 -8.82 -4.88 -33.72
C ALA A 29 -7.31 -5.08 -33.72
N LEU A 30 -6.90 -6.21 -34.30
CA LEU A 30 -5.59 -6.40 -34.91
C LEU A 30 -5.27 -5.20 -35.82
N SER A 31 -4.15 -4.54 -35.58
CA SER A 31 -3.62 -3.51 -36.46
C SER A 31 -2.99 -4.15 -37.70
N VAL A 32 -3.76 -4.17 -38.79
CA VAL A 32 -3.20 -4.27 -40.15
C VAL A 32 -2.54 -2.94 -40.48
N VAL A 33 -1.22 -2.97 -40.72
CA VAL A 33 -0.42 -1.83 -41.16
C VAL A 33 -0.79 -1.47 -42.62
N PRO A 34 -1.09 -0.21 -42.95
CA PRO A 34 -1.24 0.19 -44.34
C PRO A 34 0.14 0.35 -45.00
N ALA A 35 0.33 -0.30 -46.14
CA ALA A 35 1.49 -0.13 -47.01
C ALA A 35 1.53 1.31 -47.55
N ALA A 36 2.46 2.13 -47.04
CA ALA A 36 2.82 3.41 -47.64
C ALA A 36 3.94 3.20 -48.66
N THR A 37 3.69 3.62 -49.89
CA THR A 37 4.65 3.61 -51.00
C THR A 37 5.86 4.49 -50.69
N ALA A 38 7.05 3.89 -50.75
CA ALA A 38 8.33 4.55 -50.54
C ALA A 38 8.70 5.48 -51.71
N SER A 39 8.88 6.76 -51.41
CA SER A 39 9.73 7.67 -52.19
C SER A 39 10.97 7.97 -51.35
N GLY A 40 12.14 7.58 -51.87
CA GLY A 40 13.40 7.58 -51.14
C GLY A 40 13.91 8.96 -50.72
N SER A 41 14.38 9.03 -49.49
CA SER A 41 15.37 9.98 -49.01
C SER A 41 16.27 9.26 -48.00
N GLY A 42 17.59 9.43 -48.15
CA GLY A 42 18.67 8.66 -47.54
C GLY A 42 18.44 8.15 -46.11
N GLY A 43 18.66 6.84 -45.94
CA GLY A 43 18.69 6.19 -44.64
C GLY A 43 19.82 6.72 -43.78
N GLY A 44 19.47 7.60 -42.84
CA GLY A 44 20.13 7.67 -41.55
C GLY A 44 19.41 6.71 -40.61
N THR A 45 20.11 5.70 -40.10
CA THR A 45 19.66 4.95 -38.93
C THR A 45 19.30 5.94 -37.81
N PRO A 46 18.17 5.80 -37.10
CA PRO A 46 17.93 6.59 -35.91
C PRO A 46 19.11 6.34 -34.96
N SER A 47 19.77 7.39 -34.48
CA SER A 47 20.84 7.24 -33.50
C SER A 47 20.26 6.54 -32.27
N SER A 48 20.78 5.36 -31.95
CA SER A 48 20.47 4.58 -30.74
C SER A 48 20.98 5.34 -29.49
N GLY A 49 20.29 6.40 -29.11
CA GLY A 49 20.69 7.29 -28.02
C GLY A 49 20.43 6.65 -26.67
N THR A 50 21.41 6.69 -25.78
CA THR A 50 21.19 6.47 -24.35
C THR A 50 20.60 7.75 -23.76
N THR A 51 19.59 7.64 -22.91
CA THR A 51 19.00 8.76 -22.16
C THR A 51 19.06 8.51 -20.67
N VAL A 52 19.08 9.59 -19.88
CA VAL A 52 19.00 9.54 -18.42
C VAL A 52 17.75 10.27 -17.97
N SER A 53 16.93 9.63 -17.14
CA SER A 53 15.62 10.13 -16.70
C SER A 53 15.23 9.53 -15.35
N GLY A 54 14.00 9.80 -14.88
CA GLY A 54 13.50 9.25 -13.61
C GLY A 54 14.31 9.72 -12.41
N LEU A 55 14.67 11.01 -12.41
CA LEU A 55 15.46 11.62 -11.34
C LEU A 55 14.62 11.68 -10.07
N THR A 56 15.15 11.14 -8.98
CA THR A 56 14.50 11.13 -7.67
C THR A 56 15.40 11.69 -6.59
N VAL A 57 14.77 12.26 -5.56
CA VAL A 57 15.40 12.61 -4.29
C VAL A 57 14.59 11.93 -3.19
N GLU A 58 15.25 11.16 -2.32
CA GLU A 58 14.58 10.35 -1.29
C GLU A 58 13.48 9.46 -1.88
N HIS A 59 13.77 8.83 -3.04
CA HIS A 59 12.84 7.99 -3.82
C HIS A 59 11.58 8.69 -4.36
N ARG A 60 11.49 10.02 -4.25
CA ARG A 60 10.35 10.82 -4.74
C ARG A 60 10.77 11.71 -5.92
N THR A 61 9.83 11.98 -6.82
CA THR A 61 10.04 12.90 -7.95
C THR A 61 9.76 14.33 -7.50
N ASP A 62 10.70 15.25 -7.75
CA ASP A 62 10.60 16.67 -7.39
C ASP A 62 10.02 16.97 -5.98
N PRO A 63 10.51 16.33 -4.91
CA PRO A 63 9.85 16.40 -3.60
C PRO A 63 9.96 17.81 -2.98
N LEU A 64 8.88 18.19 -2.30
CA LEU A 64 8.78 19.39 -1.45
C LEU A 64 8.79 18.97 0.03
N GLY A 65 9.55 19.68 0.87
CA GLY A 65 9.66 19.38 2.30
C GLY A 65 10.67 18.26 2.60
N VAL A 66 11.85 18.28 1.96
CA VAL A 66 12.92 17.32 2.25
C VAL A 66 13.69 17.76 3.51
N ASP A 67 13.57 17.01 4.60
CA ASP A 67 14.30 17.27 5.85
C ASP A 67 15.59 16.45 6.03
N ALA A 68 15.89 15.56 5.08
CA ALA A 68 17.17 14.85 5.08
C ALA A 68 18.32 15.86 4.83
N PRO A 69 19.31 16.00 5.75
CA PRO A 69 20.43 16.92 5.55
C PRO A 69 21.38 16.48 4.43
N HIS A 70 21.44 15.16 4.19
CA HIS A 70 22.19 14.54 3.11
C HIS A 70 21.24 13.72 2.24
N PRO A 71 20.40 14.37 1.42
CA PRO A 71 19.39 13.68 0.63
C PRO A 71 20.04 12.72 -0.38
N ARG A 72 19.31 11.67 -0.72
CA ARG A 72 19.74 10.57 -1.59
C ARG A 72 19.18 10.77 -2.99
N PHE A 73 20.05 10.82 -3.99
CA PHE A 73 19.69 10.93 -5.41
C PHE A 73 19.53 9.57 -6.07
N GLY A 74 18.57 9.46 -7.00
CA GLY A 74 18.38 8.30 -7.87
C GLY A 74 18.17 8.71 -9.32
N TRP A 75 18.57 7.87 -10.27
CA TRP A 75 18.31 8.06 -11.70
C TRP A 75 18.33 6.73 -12.48
N ARG A 76 17.68 6.74 -13.65
CA ARG A 76 17.56 5.60 -14.55
C ARG A 76 18.24 5.89 -15.89
N MET A 77 18.78 4.84 -16.51
CA MET A 77 19.27 4.87 -17.88
C MET A 77 18.28 4.12 -18.79
N ALA A 78 18.04 4.64 -19.99
CA ALA A 78 17.30 3.95 -21.03
C ALA A 78 18.12 3.91 -22.33
N SER A 79 18.08 2.79 -23.04
CA SER A 79 18.71 2.64 -24.35
C SER A 79 18.11 1.47 -25.12
N ASP A 80 18.05 1.61 -26.44
CA ASP A 80 17.70 0.51 -27.35
C ASP A 80 18.91 -0.40 -27.68
N ALA A 81 20.13 0.04 -27.34
CA ALA A 81 21.34 -0.74 -27.55
C ALA A 81 21.56 -1.74 -26.41
N ARG A 82 22.00 -2.96 -26.76
CA ARG A 82 22.35 -3.99 -25.78
C ARG A 82 23.64 -3.65 -25.03
N GLY A 83 23.72 -4.03 -23.77
CA GLY A 83 24.94 -3.96 -22.95
C GLY A 83 25.32 -2.57 -22.45
N ARG A 84 24.43 -1.58 -22.56
CA ARG A 84 24.65 -0.25 -21.99
C ARG A 84 24.77 -0.30 -20.48
N ARG A 85 25.83 0.30 -19.95
CA ARG A 85 26.08 0.43 -18.51
C ARG A 85 26.74 1.76 -18.14
N GLN A 86 26.49 2.21 -16.92
CA GLN A 86 27.19 3.34 -16.33
C GLN A 86 28.59 2.93 -15.89
N THR A 87 29.59 3.77 -16.14
CA THR A 87 30.94 3.63 -15.60
C THR A 87 31.31 4.76 -14.64
N ALA A 88 30.72 5.93 -14.83
CA ALA A 88 30.90 7.09 -13.96
C ALA A 88 29.67 8.00 -13.96
N TYR A 89 29.56 8.87 -12.96
CA TYR A 89 28.56 9.92 -12.90
C TYR A 89 29.13 11.25 -12.39
N ARG A 90 28.38 12.35 -12.57
CA ARG A 90 28.62 13.68 -12.00
C ARG A 90 27.30 14.34 -11.68
N ILE A 91 27.05 14.64 -10.42
CA ILE A 91 25.88 15.37 -9.93
C ILE A 91 26.25 16.84 -9.80
N ARG A 92 25.35 17.71 -10.25
CA ARG A 92 25.42 19.16 -10.04
C ARG A 92 24.15 19.64 -9.37
N VAL A 93 24.29 20.43 -8.32
CA VAL A 93 23.20 21.05 -7.57
C VAL A 93 23.44 22.55 -7.56
N ALA A 94 22.39 23.33 -7.79
CA ALA A 94 22.43 24.78 -7.89
C ALA A 94 21.14 25.43 -7.33
N THR A 95 21.18 26.74 -7.07
CA THR A 95 19.98 27.49 -6.62
C THR A 95 19.02 27.85 -7.75
N SER A 96 19.47 27.74 -9.01
CA SER A 96 18.65 27.99 -10.20
C SER A 96 19.05 27.06 -11.37
N PRO A 97 18.16 26.79 -12.34
CA PRO A 97 18.51 25.97 -13.50
C PRO A 97 19.67 26.53 -14.32
N GLY A 98 19.77 27.87 -14.43
CA GLY A 98 20.82 28.54 -15.22
C GLY A 98 22.24 28.30 -14.67
N HIS A 99 22.37 28.11 -13.36
CA HIS A 99 23.64 27.83 -12.70
C HIS A 99 24.08 26.36 -12.82
N LEU A 100 23.27 25.47 -13.40
CA LEU A 100 23.67 24.09 -13.71
C LEU A 100 24.55 24.00 -14.97
N THR A 101 24.40 24.97 -15.88
CA THR A 101 25.05 25.00 -17.19
C THR A 101 26.19 26.02 -17.24
N GLY A 102 27.34 25.66 -17.80
CA GLY A 102 28.43 26.61 -18.09
C GLY A 102 29.10 27.22 -16.85
N GLY A 103 29.97 26.46 -16.18
CA GLY A 103 30.72 26.92 -14.99
C GLY A 103 30.71 25.90 -13.85
N GLN A 104 31.14 26.34 -12.66
CA GLN A 104 30.93 25.64 -11.39
C GLN A 104 29.53 26.01 -10.86
N PRO A 105 28.70 25.04 -10.47
CA PRO A 105 27.41 25.33 -9.85
C PRO A 105 27.61 26.01 -8.49
N ASP A 106 26.63 26.81 -8.08
CA ASP A 106 26.70 27.65 -6.87
C ASP A 106 26.40 26.92 -5.56
N VAL A 107 26.08 25.62 -5.61
CA VAL A 107 25.83 24.80 -4.41
C VAL A 107 26.79 23.61 -4.34
N TRP A 108 26.72 22.68 -5.31
CA TRP A 108 27.56 21.48 -5.25
C TRP A 108 27.84 20.88 -6.63
N ASP A 109 29.07 20.38 -6.79
CA ASP A 109 29.49 19.58 -7.93
C ASP A 109 30.26 18.36 -7.39
N SER A 110 29.79 17.15 -7.67
CA SER A 110 30.46 15.94 -7.20
C SER A 110 31.80 15.69 -7.89
N GLY A 111 32.11 16.40 -8.99
CA GLY A 111 33.10 15.97 -9.95
C GLY A 111 32.68 14.66 -10.63
N ARG A 112 33.58 14.11 -11.46
CA ARG A 112 33.39 12.77 -12.03
C ARG A 112 33.70 11.74 -10.95
N VAL A 113 32.72 10.90 -10.64
CA VAL A 113 32.84 9.78 -9.71
C VAL A 113 32.81 8.48 -10.54
N ASP A 114 33.90 7.71 -10.50
CA ASP A 114 34.02 6.44 -11.23
C ASP A 114 33.27 5.31 -10.49
N ALA A 115 31.94 5.33 -10.59
CA ALA A 115 31.04 4.34 -10.02
C ALA A 115 29.82 4.08 -10.91
N ALA A 116 29.34 2.83 -10.89
CA ALA A 116 28.16 2.39 -11.63
C ALA A 116 26.84 2.60 -10.88
N GLY A 117 26.89 2.92 -9.58
CA GLY A 117 25.70 3.12 -8.76
C GLY A 117 24.85 4.32 -9.24
N SER A 118 23.53 4.14 -9.24
CA SER A 118 22.55 5.17 -9.61
C SER A 118 21.34 5.23 -8.66
N VAL A 119 21.45 4.57 -7.51
CA VAL A 119 20.38 4.45 -6.52
C VAL A 119 20.92 4.91 -5.17
N ALA A 120 20.10 5.70 -4.46
CA ALA A 120 20.38 6.21 -3.13
C ALA A 120 21.75 6.91 -2.97
N VAL A 121 22.22 7.60 -4.02
CA VAL A 121 23.52 8.28 -4.04
C VAL A 121 23.46 9.52 -3.13
N ARG A 122 24.20 9.48 -2.02
CA ARG A 122 24.13 10.49 -0.97
C ARG A 122 24.73 11.84 -1.41
N TYR A 123 23.98 12.91 -1.16
CA TYR A 123 24.47 14.29 -1.25
C TYR A 123 25.67 14.49 -0.32
N SER A 124 26.78 14.97 -0.88
CA SER A 124 28.04 15.22 -0.14
C SER A 124 28.53 16.66 -0.32
N GLY A 125 27.61 17.57 -0.62
CA GLY A 125 27.91 19.00 -0.74
C GLY A 125 27.82 19.75 0.59
N PRO A 126 27.92 21.09 0.56
CA PRO A 126 27.74 21.94 1.74
C PRO A 126 26.36 21.80 2.37
N ASP A 127 26.21 22.22 3.63
CA ASP A 127 24.93 22.18 4.33
C ASP A 127 23.83 22.88 3.54
N LEU A 128 22.69 22.19 3.40
CA LEU A 128 21.51 22.72 2.76
C LEU A 128 20.82 23.74 3.68
N ARG A 129 20.13 24.70 3.07
CA ARG A 129 19.38 25.74 3.78
C ARG A 129 17.91 25.33 3.90
N PRO A 130 17.21 25.68 4.99
CA PRO A 130 15.78 25.41 5.11
C PRO A 130 14.97 26.23 4.10
N SER A 131 13.78 25.76 3.75
CA SER A 131 12.82 26.44 2.87
C SER A 131 13.45 26.93 1.56
N THR A 132 14.31 26.10 0.97
CA THR A 132 15.14 26.47 -0.18
C THR A 132 14.98 25.45 -1.30
N ARG A 133 14.59 25.94 -2.48
CA ARG A 133 14.53 25.14 -3.70
C ARG A 133 15.93 24.97 -4.28
N TYR A 134 16.27 23.73 -4.57
CA TYR A 134 17.48 23.35 -5.27
C TYR A 134 17.13 22.70 -6.60
N HIS A 135 17.91 23.03 -7.62
CA HIS A 135 17.86 22.41 -8.93
C HIS A 135 19.07 21.50 -9.09
N TRP A 136 18.90 20.36 -9.76
CA TRP A 136 20.00 19.44 -9.96
C TRP A 136 19.91 18.69 -11.29
N THR A 137 21.05 18.20 -11.75
CA THR A 137 21.15 17.30 -12.90
C THR A 137 22.28 16.30 -12.66
N VAL A 138 22.23 15.19 -13.39
CA VAL A 138 23.28 14.17 -13.40
C VAL A 138 23.78 13.95 -14.82
N THR A 139 25.11 13.88 -14.97
CA THR A 139 25.77 13.41 -16.18
C THR A 139 26.34 12.03 -15.93
N VAL A 140 26.08 11.08 -16.83
CA VAL A 140 26.59 9.70 -16.74
C VAL A 140 27.52 9.42 -17.91
N TRP A 141 28.52 8.58 -17.70
CA TRP A 141 29.40 8.07 -18.75
C TRP A 141 29.13 6.59 -18.99
N ASP A 142 28.95 6.22 -20.26
CA ASP A 142 28.76 4.82 -20.66
C ASP A 142 30.09 4.03 -20.76
N GLU A 143 30.03 2.75 -21.10
CA GLU A 143 31.19 1.89 -21.31
C GLU A 143 32.12 2.32 -22.46
N HIS A 144 31.69 3.25 -23.31
CA HIS A 144 32.49 3.85 -24.38
C HIS A 144 33.00 5.25 -24.02
N GLY A 145 32.78 5.71 -22.79
CA GLY A 145 33.15 7.04 -22.33
C GLY A 145 32.28 8.16 -22.89
N ARG A 146 31.11 7.86 -23.48
CA ARG A 146 30.17 8.89 -23.95
C ARG A 146 29.38 9.45 -22.77
N ALA A 147 29.35 10.77 -22.67
CA ALA A 147 28.61 11.47 -21.63
C ALA A 147 27.15 11.73 -22.06
N THR A 148 26.19 11.47 -21.16
CA THR A 148 24.78 11.83 -21.32
C THR A 148 24.30 12.58 -20.08
N THR A 149 23.72 13.76 -20.25
CA THR A 149 23.23 14.60 -19.15
C THR A 149 21.70 14.55 -19.09
N ALA A 150 21.15 14.34 -17.91
CA ALA A 150 19.71 14.36 -17.69
C ALA A 150 19.15 15.79 -17.75
N PRO A 151 17.86 15.97 -18.09
CA PRO A 151 17.15 17.21 -17.82
C PRO A 151 17.27 17.62 -16.34
N ALA A 152 17.23 18.93 -16.07
CA ALA A 152 17.27 19.41 -14.69
C ALA A 152 15.99 19.02 -13.94
N ALA A 153 16.16 18.45 -12.75
CA ALA A 153 15.11 18.18 -11.78
C ALA A 153 15.25 19.15 -10.59
N ARG A 154 14.36 19.04 -9.60
CA ARG A 154 14.42 19.88 -8.40
C ARG A 154 14.13 19.08 -7.13
N PHE A 155 14.42 19.68 -5.99
CA PHE A 155 13.87 19.30 -4.71
C PHE A 155 13.85 20.56 -3.84
N GLU A 156 13.02 20.57 -2.81
CA GLU A 156 12.94 21.72 -1.92
C GLU A 156 12.96 21.25 -0.47
N THR A 157 13.85 21.86 0.31
CA THR A 157 14.04 21.50 1.71
C THR A 157 12.87 21.96 2.56
N GLY A 158 12.58 21.19 3.62
CA GLY A 158 11.64 21.59 4.66
C GLY A 158 12.27 22.60 5.61
N LEU A 159 11.98 22.46 6.89
CA LEU A 159 12.51 23.31 7.95
C LEU A 159 13.88 22.86 8.46
N LEU A 160 14.36 21.67 8.07
CA LEU A 160 15.64 21.08 8.46
C LEU A 160 15.87 21.05 9.99
N SER A 161 14.78 20.98 10.75
CA SER A 161 14.78 20.87 12.21
C SER A 161 13.66 19.96 12.67
N THR A 162 13.92 19.22 13.74
CA THR A 162 12.94 18.32 14.37
C THR A 162 12.45 18.83 15.72
N ASP A 163 13.00 19.92 16.25
CA ASP A 163 12.68 20.46 17.59
C ASP A 163 11.30 21.14 17.69
N GLY A 164 10.61 21.30 16.56
CA GLY A 164 9.34 22.02 16.49
C GLY A 164 9.44 23.52 16.80
N VAL A 165 10.63 24.11 16.90
CA VAL A 165 10.84 25.52 17.24
C VAL A 165 11.69 26.22 16.18
N THR A 166 12.87 25.66 15.90
CA THR A 166 13.77 26.16 14.86
C THR A 166 13.11 26.04 13.50
N GLY A 167 13.14 27.13 12.71
CA GLY A 167 12.49 27.20 11.40
C GLY A 167 10.98 27.48 11.44
N TRP A 168 10.30 27.42 12.59
CA TRP A 168 8.87 27.72 12.71
C TRP A 168 8.56 29.22 12.92
N ASP A 169 9.57 30.08 12.99
CA ASP A 169 9.46 31.55 13.11
C ASP A 169 8.48 32.03 14.20
N GLY A 170 8.44 31.32 15.33
CA GLY A 170 7.56 31.65 16.46
C GLY A 170 6.16 31.03 16.39
N ALA A 171 5.85 30.20 15.37
CA ALA A 171 4.59 29.46 15.33
C ALA A 171 4.43 28.58 16.59
N ARG A 172 3.26 28.67 17.20
CA ARG A 172 2.79 27.88 18.34
C ARG A 172 1.68 26.95 17.88
N TRP A 173 1.54 25.83 18.59
CA TRP A 173 0.32 25.04 18.55
C TRP A 173 -0.82 25.90 19.13
N ILE A 174 -1.92 26.03 18.40
CA ILE A 174 -3.11 26.80 18.83
C ILE A 174 -4.37 25.93 18.77
N GLY A 175 -5.24 26.07 19.77
CA GLY A 175 -6.57 25.46 19.82
C GLY A 175 -7.65 26.51 20.09
N MET A 176 -8.92 26.16 19.89
CA MET A 176 -10.04 27.05 20.23
C MET A 176 -10.17 27.20 21.75
N ALA A 177 -10.14 28.42 22.26
CA ALA A 177 -10.26 28.68 23.69
C ALA A 177 -11.59 28.15 24.24
N GLY A 178 -11.53 27.38 25.32
CA GLY A 178 -12.70 26.79 25.99
C GLY A 178 -13.33 25.58 25.27
N LYS A 179 -12.77 25.13 24.14
CA LYS A 179 -13.22 23.89 23.49
C LYS A 179 -12.82 22.69 24.33
N ARG A 180 -13.80 21.91 24.78
CA ARG A 180 -13.56 20.64 25.48
C ARG A 180 -13.49 19.49 24.47
N PRO A 181 -12.62 18.49 24.69
CA PRO A 181 -12.59 17.27 23.88
C PRO A 181 -13.97 16.61 23.80
N ASN A 182 -14.24 15.92 22.68
CA ASN A 182 -15.45 15.13 22.46
C ASN A 182 -16.79 15.89 22.58
N THR A 183 -16.75 17.23 22.55
CA THR A 183 -17.96 18.05 22.45
C THR A 183 -18.33 18.30 20.99
N PRO A 184 -19.63 18.37 20.63
CA PRO A 184 -20.05 18.54 19.24
C PRO A 184 -19.45 19.77 18.55
N GLY A 185 -19.19 19.65 17.25
CA GLY A 185 -18.62 20.72 16.43
C GLY A 185 -17.11 20.60 16.28
N ALA A 186 -16.64 20.31 15.06
CA ALA A 186 -15.22 20.40 14.73
C ALA A 186 -14.76 21.87 14.83
N PRO A 187 -13.59 22.18 15.41
CA PRO A 187 -13.07 23.54 15.41
C PRO A 187 -12.72 24.04 14.00
N LEU A 188 -13.27 25.19 13.62
CA LEU A 188 -12.91 25.98 12.45
C LEU A 188 -12.02 27.12 12.93
N LEU A 189 -10.79 27.21 12.43
CA LEU A 189 -9.82 28.25 12.80
C LEU A 189 -9.48 29.09 11.58
N ARG A 190 -9.33 30.40 11.76
CA ARG A 190 -8.81 31.29 10.70
C ARG A 190 -8.05 32.49 11.22
N SER A 191 -7.19 33.05 10.37
CA SER A 191 -6.61 34.38 10.52
C SER A 191 -6.53 35.06 9.15
N GLN A 192 -6.64 36.39 9.15
CA GLN A 192 -6.48 37.22 7.96
C GLN A 192 -5.39 38.26 8.24
N THR A 193 -4.44 38.40 7.32
CA THR A 193 -3.27 39.28 7.49
C THR A 193 -2.98 40.05 6.20
N PRO A 194 -2.73 41.37 6.27
CA PRO A 194 -2.26 42.13 5.10
C PRO A 194 -0.91 41.61 4.57
N LEU A 195 -0.78 41.54 3.25
CA LEU A 195 0.50 41.29 2.60
C LEU A 195 1.32 42.59 2.53
N THR A 196 2.61 42.50 2.82
CA THR A 196 3.50 43.68 2.91
C THR A 196 4.13 44.08 1.59
N GLY A 197 4.19 43.18 0.62
CA GLY A 197 4.80 43.44 -0.70
C GLY A 197 3.77 43.44 -1.83
N GLU A 198 4.10 44.10 -2.94
CA GLU A 198 3.17 44.29 -4.07
C GLU A 198 2.96 43.03 -4.92
N ARG A 199 3.99 42.17 -5.04
CA ARG A 199 3.96 40.99 -5.91
C ARG A 199 4.63 39.79 -5.25
N VAL A 200 3.84 38.75 -5.00
CA VAL A 200 4.34 37.44 -4.51
C VAL A 200 5.01 36.69 -5.65
N THR A 201 6.20 36.15 -5.40
CA THR A 201 6.91 35.26 -6.33
C THR A 201 6.93 33.81 -5.85
N GLU A 202 6.82 33.61 -4.53
CA GLU A 202 6.82 32.29 -3.91
C GLU A 202 6.01 32.33 -2.61
N ALA A 203 5.19 31.31 -2.37
CA ALA A 203 4.58 31.08 -1.07
C ALA A 203 4.59 29.59 -0.69
N ARG A 204 5.01 29.30 0.55
CA ARG A 204 5.02 27.95 1.14
C ARG A 204 4.25 27.89 2.44
N LEU A 205 3.33 26.95 2.53
CA LEU A 205 2.61 26.64 3.77
C LEU A 205 3.21 25.38 4.39
N TYR A 206 3.78 25.53 5.59
CA TYR A 206 4.16 24.44 6.47
C TYR A 206 3.06 24.26 7.51
N VAL A 207 2.49 23.07 7.65
CA VAL A 207 1.35 22.85 8.55
C VAL A 207 1.35 21.44 9.13
N SER A 208 0.91 21.36 10.39
CA SER A 208 0.67 20.13 11.14
C SER A 208 -0.55 20.31 12.05
N ALA A 209 -1.08 19.19 12.53
CA ALA A 209 -2.18 19.17 13.49
C ALA A 209 -1.95 18.08 14.54
N LEU A 210 -2.45 18.34 15.75
CA LEU A 210 -2.79 17.30 16.72
C LEU A 210 -4.26 16.97 16.53
N GLY A 211 -4.51 15.87 15.84
CA GLY A 211 -5.76 15.56 15.16
C GLY A 211 -5.51 15.37 13.67
N VAL A 212 -6.48 15.72 12.84
CA VAL A 212 -6.33 15.84 11.37
C VAL A 212 -6.84 17.19 10.90
N TYR A 213 -6.48 17.62 9.69
CA TYR A 213 -6.90 18.92 9.18
C TYR A 213 -7.31 18.96 7.71
N ASP A 214 -8.22 19.88 7.40
CA ASP A 214 -8.40 20.42 6.04
C ASP A 214 -7.92 21.88 6.03
N ALA A 215 -6.87 22.20 5.25
CA ALA A 215 -6.31 23.55 5.17
C ALA A 215 -6.83 24.33 3.95
N TYR A 216 -6.98 25.65 4.12
CA TYR A 216 -7.46 26.57 3.10
C TYR A 216 -6.62 27.85 3.06
N VAL A 217 -6.43 28.37 1.86
CA VAL A 217 -5.80 29.68 1.60
C VAL A 217 -6.72 30.47 0.67
N ASN A 218 -7.13 31.67 1.10
CA ASN A 218 -7.98 32.58 0.30
C ASN A 218 -9.23 31.92 -0.30
N GLY A 219 -9.94 31.12 0.50
CA GLY A 219 -11.18 30.45 0.09
C GLY A 219 -11.00 29.13 -0.64
N ARG A 220 -9.76 28.73 -0.97
CA ARG A 220 -9.45 27.51 -1.71
C ARG A 220 -8.79 26.47 -0.82
N ARG A 221 -9.27 25.22 -0.86
CA ARG A 221 -8.64 24.09 -0.16
C ARG A 221 -7.26 23.83 -0.77
N VAL A 222 -6.27 23.61 0.08
CA VAL A 222 -4.90 23.29 -0.33
C VAL A 222 -4.90 21.93 -1.03
N SER A 223 -4.31 21.87 -2.22
CA SER A 223 -4.19 20.67 -3.05
C SER A 223 -2.74 20.32 -3.33
N VAL A 224 -2.47 19.06 -3.66
CA VAL A 224 -1.14 18.55 -4.03
C VAL A 224 -1.12 18.03 -5.47
N PRO A 225 0.02 18.06 -6.17
CA PRO A 225 0.15 17.46 -7.50
C PRO A 225 -0.14 15.95 -7.48
N GLN A 226 -0.85 15.45 -8.50
CA GLN A 226 -1.09 14.03 -8.75
C GLN A 226 -1.23 13.81 -10.26
N GLY A 227 -0.29 13.08 -10.85
CA GLY A 227 -0.20 12.96 -12.32
C GLY A 227 -0.10 14.34 -12.97
N ASP A 228 -0.93 14.58 -14.00
CA ASP A 228 -1.02 15.87 -14.70
C ASP A 228 -1.94 16.90 -14.00
N GLY A 229 -2.52 16.55 -12.85
CA GLY A 229 -3.49 17.37 -12.14
C GLY A 229 -3.15 17.57 -10.66
N THR A 230 -4.18 17.87 -9.87
CA THR A 230 -4.07 18.03 -8.42
C THR A 230 -5.13 17.22 -7.70
N THR A 231 -4.82 16.73 -6.50
CA THR A 231 -5.75 16.07 -5.60
C THR A 231 -5.65 16.65 -4.18
N TYR A 232 -6.42 16.10 -3.25
CA TYR A 232 -6.35 16.42 -1.83
C TYR A 232 -5.68 15.31 -1.05
N GLU A 233 -4.81 15.70 -0.13
CA GLU A 233 -4.38 14.80 0.93
C GLU A 233 -5.56 14.52 1.86
N PHE A 234 -5.62 13.28 2.33
CA PHE A 234 -6.74 12.76 3.08
C PHE A 234 -6.30 12.41 4.50
N LEU A 235 -6.93 13.04 5.49
CA LEU A 235 -6.60 12.91 6.91
C LEU A 235 -5.13 13.28 7.27
N PRO A 236 -4.53 14.36 6.73
CA PRO A 236 -3.19 14.78 7.16
C PRO A 236 -3.23 15.29 8.62
N PRO A 237 -2.14 15.16 9.41
CA PRO A 237 -0.81 14.69 9.01
C PRO A 237 -0.60 13.17 9.14
N GLY A 238 -1.69 12.39 9.24
CA GLY A 238 -1.64 10.94 9.38
C GLY A 238 -1.42 10.44 10.80
N TRP A 239 -1.05 9.17 10.91
CA TRP A 239 -0.85 8.48 12.18
C TRP A 239 0.62 8.13 12.41
N THR A 240 1.15 8.57 13.55
CA THR A 240 2.49 8.25 14.06
C THR A 240 2.40 7.88 15.54
N ASN A 241 3.53 7.54 16.15
CA ASN A 241 3.63 7.51 17.60
C ASN A 241 3.78 8.96 18.12
N TYR A 242 2.66 9.57 18.52
CA TYR A 242 2.63 10.97 18.98
C TYR A 242 3.52 11.24 20.21
N ASP A 243 3.91 10.20 20.98
CA ASP A 243 4.85 10.36 22.12
C ASP A 243 6.28 10.67 21.65
N THR A 244 6.58 10.53 20.36
CA THR A 244 7.94 10.68 19.82
C THR A 244 7.99 11.51 18.56
N THR A 245 7.00 11.38 17.68
CA THR A 245 7.05 11.96 16.34
C THR A 245 5.68 12.47 15.92
N VAL A 246 5.63 13.71 15.42
CA VAL A 246 4.50 14.32 14.73
C VAL A 246 4.98 14.77 13.36
N ASN A 247 4.19 14.49 12.32
CA ASN A 247 4.55 14.91 10.96
C ASN A 247 4.03 16.32 10.65
N TYR A 248 4.76 17.07 9.83
CA TYR A 248 4.25 18.25 9.14
C TYR A 248 4.38 18.09 7.63
N PHE A 249 3.60 18.87 6.89
CA PHE A 249 3.60 18.95 5.43
C PHE A 249 4.02 20.33 4.95
N ALA A 250 4.63 20.37 3.78
CA ALA A 250 4.95 21.60 3.05
C ALA A 250 4.17 21.64 1.74
N TYR A 251 3.48 22.75 1.48
CA TYR A 251 2.69 22.97 0.27
C TYR A 251 3.16 24.20 -0.49
N ASP A 252 3.17 24.10 -1.82
CA ASP A 252 3.28 25.27 -2.70
C ASP A 252 1.90 25.91 -2.84
N VAL A 253 1.74 27.10 -2.26
CA VAL A 253 0.48 27.87 -2.29
C VAL A 253 0.64 29.18 -3.07
N THR A 254 1.71 29.30 -3.86
CA THR A 254 2.05 30.53 -4.61
C THR A 254 0.89 31.02 -5.45
N ASP A 255 0.23 30.14 -6.20
CA ASP A 255 -0.89 30.47 -7.08
C ASP A 255 -2.16 30.90 -6.33
N LEU A 256 -2.27 30.56 -5.03
CA LEU A 256 -3.38 30.99 -4.17
C LEU A 256 -3.18 32.44 -3.66
N LEU A 257 -2.00 33.02 -3.88
CA LEU A 257 -1.59 34.37 -3.45
C LEU A 257 -1.28 35.31 -4.63
N ALA A 258 -1.64 34.96 -5.86
CA ALA A 258 -1.20 35.70 -7.05
C ALA A 258 -1.72 37.16 -7.18
N ASP A 259 -2.81 37.52 -6.49
CA ASP A 259 -3.48 38.83 -6.65
C ASP A 259 -4.18 39.47 -5.40
N PRO A 260 -3.95 39.09 -4.13
CA PRO A 260 -4.62 39.75 -3.01
C PRO A 260 -3.69 40.70 -2.24
N SER A 261 -4.21 41.82 -1.74
CA SER A 261 -3.51 42.69 -0.77
C SER A 261 -3.45 42.08 0.64
N GLN A 262 -4.12 40.95 0.87
CA GLN A 262 -4.24 40.26 2.15
C GLN A 262 -4.35 38.75 1.93
N VAL A 263 -3.94 37.95 2.91
CA VAL A 263 -4.12 36.49 2.88
C VAL A 263 -4.94 36.02 4.06
N THR A 264 -5.88 35.11 3.80
CA THR A 264 -6.57 34.33 4.82
C THR A 264 -6.01 32.93 4.85
N LEU A 265 -5.55 32.50 6.04
CA LEU A 265 -5.30 31.10 6.36
C LEU A 265 -6.49 30.59 7.16
N ALA A 266 -6.99 29.41 6.81
CA ALA A 266 -8.07 28.76 7.54
C ALA A 266 -7.88 27.24 7.59
N ALA A 267 -8.40 26.60 8.63
CA ALA A 267 -8.36 25.16 8.78
C ALA A 267 -9.60 24.62 9.52
N VAL A 268 -10.02 23.42 9.17
CA VAL A 268 -10.90 22.58 10.00
C VAL A 268 -10.02 21.59 10.73
N LEU A 269 -10.25 21.37 12.03
CA LEU A 269 -9.58 20.34 12.83
C LEU A 269 -10.56 19.19 13.13
N GLY A 270 -10.18 17.96 12.76
CA GLY A 270 -10.88 16.74 13.13
C GLY A 270 -10.12 15.94 14.19
N ASN A 271 -10.82 14.98 14.81
CA ASN A 271 -10.30 14.15 15.90
C ASN A 271 -9.14 13.25 15.44
N GLY A 272 -9.29 12.62 14.27
CA GLY A 272 -8.27 11.73 13.71
C GLY A 272 -7.82 10.63 14.68
N TRP A 273 -6.59 10.14 14.55
CA TRP A 273 -6.03 9.16 15.49
C TRP A 273 -5.61 9.75 16.84
N TYR A 274 -5.41 11.06 16.90
CA TYR A 274 -4.96 11.74 18.11
C TYR A 274 -6.06 11.83 19.17
N ASN A 275 -7.28 12.22 18.77
CA ASN A 275 -8.44 12.33 19.67
C ASN A 275 -9.58 11.34 19.33
N GLY A 276 -9.52 10.57 18.25
CA GLY A 276 -10.49 9.48 18.02
C GLY A 276 -10.27 8.32 19.00
N ARG A 277 -11.25 7.41 19.09
CA ARG A 277 -11.00 6.09 19.72
C ARG A 277 -10.07 5.28 18.81
N ILE A 278 -9.36 4.28 19.34
CA ILE A 278 -8.39 3.45 18.57
C ILE A 278 -8.59 1.96 18.89
N SER A 279 -9.38 1.23 18.11
CA SER A 279 -9.80 -0.15 18.39
C SER A 279 -10.80 -0.31 19.54
N GLU A 280 -11.33 -1.52 19.71
CA GLU A 280 -12.28 -1.90 20.76
C GLU A 280 -11.62 -1.79 22.15
N ASN A 281 -12.33 -1.21 23.12
CA ASN A 281 -11.90 -1.04 24.51
C ASN A 281 -10.68 -0.12 24.76
N SER A 282 -10.25 0.68 23.79
CA SER A 282 -9.27 1.75 24.05
C SER A 282 -9.96 3.08 24.35
N SER A 283 -9.39 3.83 25.29
CA SER A 283 -9.62 5.27 25.36
C SER A 283 -8.85 5.99 24.26
N HIS A 284 -9.16 7.28 24.04
CA HIS A 284 -8.36 8.17 23.19
C HIS A 284 -6.86 8.04 23.51
N TYR A 285 -6.00 8.26 22.50
CA TYR A 285 -4.57 7.94 22.53
C TYR A 285 -3.83 8.26 23.86
N TYR A 286 -4.18 9.38 24.48
CA TYR A 286 -3.54 9.90 25.71
C TYR A 286 -4.43 9.91 26.95
N SER A 287 -5.72 10.15 26.78
CA SER A 287 -6.62 10.57 27.86
C SER A 287 -7.96 9.86 27.72
N ALA A 288 -8.45 9.30 28.83
CA ALA A 288 -9.80 8.74 28.89
C ALA A 288 -10.89 9.77 28.61
N ASP A 289 -10.62 11.05 28.91
CA ASP A 289 -11.57 12.16 28.74
C ASP A 289 -11.44 12.84 27.36
N GLY A 290 -10.46 12.43 26.55
CA GLY A 290 -10.10 13.03 25.26
C GLY A 290 -8.97 14.07 25.34
N ASN A 291 -8.50 14.47 24.17
CA ASN A 291 -7.36 15.33 23.90
C ASN A 291 -7.78 16.63 23.19
N SER A 292 -7.14 17.74 23.56
CA SER A 292 -7.35 19.03 22.89
C SER A 292 -6.72 19.03 21.49
N LEU A 293 -7.52 19.37 20.47
CA LEU A 293 -7.01 19.53 19.11
C LEU A 293 -6.19 20.81 18.98
N ALA A 294 -5.14 20.75 18.16
CA ALA A 294 -4.27 21.91 17.92
C ALA A 294 -3.80 21.99 16.47
N LEU A 295 -3.66 23.21 15.96
CA LEU A 295 -3.07 23.53 14.66
C LEU A 295 -1.71 24.19 14.87
N LYS A 296 -0.73 23.85 14.04
CA LYS A 296 0.51 24.62 13.93
C LYS A 296 0.82 24.87 12.46
N ALA A 297 0.95 26.14 12.09
CA ALA A 297 1.21 26.51 10.71
C ALA A 297 2.14 27.72 10.60
N LYS A 298 2.92 27.72 9.51
CA LYS A 298 3.78 28.79 9.06
C LYS A 298 3.58 28.97 7.56
N LEU A 299 3.15 30.14 7.13
CA LEU A 299 3.16 30.58 5.72
C LEU A 299 4.36 31.50 5.50
N LEU A 300 5.29 31.09 4.65
CA LEU A 300 6.42 31.89 4.20
C LEU A 300 6.12 32.46 2.81
N VAL A 301 6.13 33.78 2.68
CA VAL A 301 5.90 34.52 1.43
C VAL A 301 7.19 35.24 1.03
N ARG A 302 7.59 35.10 -0.24
CA ARG A 302 8.70 35.86 -0.84
C ARG A 302 8.16 36.76 -1.94
N TYR A 303 8.63 38.00 -1.96
CA TYR A 303 8.19 39.03 -2.89
C TYR A 303 9.22 39.30 -3.99
N ALA A 304 8.76 39.92 -5.09
CA ALA A 304 9.58 40.26 -6.24
C ALA A 304 10.71 41.26 -5.92
N ASP A 305 10.58 42.06 -4.86
CA ASP A 305 11.61 42.99 -4.38
C ASP A 305 12.69 42.31 -3.52
N GLY A 306 12.57 41.00 -3.27
CA GLY A 306 13.47 40.18 -2.46
C GLY A 306 13.13 40.15 -0.96
N SER A 307 12.13 40.92 -0.51
CA SER A 307 11.65 40.86 0.87
C SER A 307 10.85 39.58 1.16
N THR A 308 10.68 39.26 2.44
CA THR A 308 9.91 38.10 2.89
C THR A 308 8.96 38.45 4.02
N GLN A 309 7.83 37.77 4.08
CA GLN A 309 6.87 37.86 5.19
C GLN A 309 6.53 36.45 5.68
N THR A 310 6.50 36.27 7.00
CA THR A 310 6.01 35.03 7.62
C THR A 310 4.72 35.30 8.37
N ILE A 311 3.73 34.43 8.19
CA ILE A 311 2.46 34.44 8.93
C ILE A 311 2.35 33.11 9.66
N VAL A 312 2.13 33.16 10.97
CA VAL A 312 2.21 31.98 11.85
C VAL A 312 0.95 31.78 12.68
N THR A 313 0.77 30.57 13.20
CA THR A 313 -0.18 30.29 14.28
C THR A 313 0.37 30.82 15.60
N ALA A 314 -0.27 31.83 16.18
CA ALA A 314 0.02 32.29 17.54
C ALA A 314 -1.23 32.95 18.16
N PRO A 315 -1.43 32.88 19.49
CA PRO A 315 -2.62 33.45 20.13
C PRO A 315 -2.83 34.95 19.89
N ASP A 316 -1.73 35.69 19.74
CA ASP A 316 -1.70 37.13 19.47
C ASP A 316 -1.66 37.48 17.97
N ALA A 317 -1.57 36.48 17.07
CA ALA A 317 -1.51 36.67 15.61
C ALA A 317 -2.88 36.77 14.92
N GLY A 318 -3.90 37.29 15.62
CA GLY A 318 -5.23 37.57 15.05
C GLY A 318 -6.10 36.34 14.75
N TRP A 319 -5.69 35.14 15.18
CA TRP A 319 -6.47 33.92 14.98
C TRP A 319 -7.77 33.94 15.77
N ARG A 320 -8.82 33.39 15.14
CA ARG A 320 -10.17 33.23 15.69
C ARG A 320 -10.67 31.82 15.40
N ALA A 321 -11.55 31.31 16.26
CA ALA A 321 -12.10 29.98 16.12
C ALA A 321 -13.59 29.89 16.47
N THR A 322 -14.27 28.90 15.88
CA THR A 322 -15.65 28.53 16.24
C THR A 322 -15.86 27.03 16.06
N ASP A 323 -16.76 26.43 16.83
CA ASP A 323 -17.24 25.05 16.67
C ASP A 323 -18.73 25.00 16.26
N THR A 324 -19.26 26.14 15.83
CA THR A 324 -20.66 26.28 15.40
C THR A 324 -20.92 25.82 13.96
N GLY A 325 -19.85 25.51 13.22
CA GLY A 325 -19.88 25.10 11.82
C GLY A 325 -20.55 23.75 11.53
N PRO A 326 -20.48 23.29 10.29
CA PRO A 326 -21.32 22.19 9.80
C PRO A 326 -20.86 20.80 10.23
N TYR A 327 -19.56 20.60 10.48
CA TYR A 327 -19.02 19.34 11.00
C TYR A 327 -19.45 19.15 12.45
N ARG A 328 -20.42 18.26 12.72
CA ARG A 328 -21.04 18.12 14.06
C ARG A 328 -20.38 17.04 14.90
N THR A 329 -20.04 15.92 14.30
CA THR A 329 -19.25 14.84 14.91
C THR A 329 -18.37 14.21 13.84
N ASP A 330 -17.22 13.69 14.25
CA ASP A 330 -16.29 12.96 13.41
C ASP A 330 -15.52 11.93 14.25
N ASP A 331 -15.42 10.71 13.75
CA ASP A 331 -14.59 9.63 14.28
C ASP A 331 -14.20 8.70 13.13
N LEU A 332 -13.01 8.10 13.20
CA LEU A 332 -12.51 7.23 12.12
C LEU A 332 -13.35 5.95 11.96
N TYR A 333 -13.92 5.42 13.03
CA TYR A 333 -14.73 4.20 13.01
C TYR A 333 -16.22 4.49 12.92
N ASP A 334 -16.71 5.48 13.67
CA ASP A 334 -18.15 5.73 13.78
C ASP A 334 -18.69 6.59 12.64
N GLY A 335 -17.83 7.40 12.03
CA GLY A 335 -18.13 8.19 10.83
C GLY A 335 -18.27 9.68 11.11
N GLN A 336 -19.02 10.39 10.26
CA GLN A 336 -19.14 11.85 10.30
C GLN A 336 -20.60 12.29 10.21
N SER A 337 -20.97 13.28 11.04
CA SER A 337 -22.25 13.99 10.93
C SER A 337 -22.02 15.42 10.45
N TYR A 338 -22.72 15.83 9.40
CA TYR A 338 -22.61 17.13 8.78
C TYR A 338 -23.98 17.80 8.67
N ASP A 339 -24.13 19.00 9.24
CA ASP A 339 -25.34 19.81 9.16
C ASP A 339 -25.14 21.01 8.24
N ALA A 340 -25.62 20.91 6.99
CA ALA A 340 -25.41 21.92 5.98
C ALA A 340 -26.11 23.26 6.30
N ARG A 341 -27.09 23.27 7.20
CA ARG A 341 -27.74 24.51 7.68
C ARG A 341 -26.79 25.35 8.54
N LYS A 342 -25.68 24.78 8.98
CA LYS A 342 -24.63 25.41 9.79
C LYS A 342 -23.39 25.78 8.98
N GLU A 343 -23.43 25.62 7.66
CA GLU A 343 -22.37 26.17 6.80
C GLU A 343 -22.20 27.68 7.04
N LEU A 344 -20.96 28.16 6.95
CA LEU A 344 -20.61 29.56 7.14
C LEU A 344 -20.05 30.11 5.81
N PRO A 345 -20.89 30.51 4.84
CA PRO A 345 -20.42 30.91 3.51
C PRO A 345 -19.31 31.97 3.57
N GLY A 346 -18.21 31.72 2.87
CA GLY A 346 -17.08 32.64 2.78
C GLY A 346 -16.12 32.64 3.98
N TRP A 347 -16.30 31.80 5.01
CA TRP A 347 -15.45 31.80 6.21
C TRP A 347 -13.95 31.55 5.92
N THR A 348 -13.63 30.83 4.85
CA THR A 348 -12.24 30.57 4.43
C THR A 348 -11.65 31.66 3.53
N ALA A 349 -12.45 32.65 3.11
CA ALA A 349 -12.06 33.71 2.19
C ALA A 349 -11.76 35.03 2.92
N ASN A 350 -11.16 35.97 2.19
CA ASN A 350 -10.92 37.33 2.71
C ASN A 350 -12.25 38.07 2.97
N GLY A 351 -12.25 38.92 4.01
CA GLY A 351 -13.36 39.83 4.32
C GLY A 351 -14.49 39.25 5.17
N PHE A 352 -14.41 37.99 5.60
CA PHE A 352 -15.42 37.40 6.48
C PHE A 352 -15.32 37.95 7.92
N ASP A 353 -16.47 38.26 8.53
CA ASP A 353 -16.56 38.83 9.89
C ASP A 353 -16.42 37.73 10.97
N THR A 354 -15.39 37.86 11.81
CA THR A 354 -15.11 36.95 12.92
C THR A 354 -15.37 37.59 14.28
N SER A 355 -16.12 38.70 14.35
CA SER A 355 -16.42 39.41 15.59
C SER A 355 -17.10 38.55 16.65
N ALA A 356 -17.91 37.57 16.21
CA ALA A 356 -18.60 36.60 17.06
C ALA A 356 -17.80 35.32 17.35
N TRP A 357 -16.59 35.18 16.81
CA TRP A 357 -15.76 33.98 17.00
C TRP A 357 -14.92 34.09 18.26
N SER A 358 -14.67 32.95 18.90
CA SER A 358 -13.82 32.85 20.07
C SER A 358 -12.35 33.14 19.73
N PRO A 359 -11.55 33.61 20.71
CA PRO A 359 -10.10 33.62 20.57
C PRO A 359 -9.55 32.19 20.50
N VAL A 360 -8.28 32.07 20.09
CA VAL A 360 -7.50 30.84 20.22
C VAL A 360 -6.58 30.93 21.44
N GLU A 361 -6.13 29.79 21.93
CA GLU A 361 -5.14 29.68 23.01
C GLU A 361 -3.97 28.80 22.58
N ALA A 362 -2.80 29.03 23.18
CA ALA A 362 -1.65 28.17 22.95
C ALA A 362 -1.90 26.80 23.60
N GLN A 363 -1.57 25.75 22.87
CA GLN A 363 -1.51 24.38 23.36
C GLN A 363 -0.04 23.94 23.32
N ASP A 364 0.39 23.03 24.18
CA ASP A 364 1.69 22.37 24.01
C ASP A 364 1.70 20.99 24.67
N PRO A 365 0.86 20.05 24.19
CA PRO A 365 0.68 18.78 24.89
C PRO A 365 1.84 17.79 24.66
N LEU A 366 2.73 18.05 23.69
CA LEU A 366 3.79 17.13 23.26
C LEU A 366 5.16 17.83 23.18
N PRO A 367 5.71 18.34 24.30
CA PRO A 367 6.94 19.14 24.30
C PRO A 367 8.19 18.36 23.89
N ASP A 368 8.18 17.03 24.04
CA ASP A 368 9.31 16.14 23.74
C ASP A 368 9.20 15.47 22.35
N ALA A 369 8.07 15.63 21.66
CA ALA A 369 7.86 15.02 20.36
C ALA A 369 8.61 15.79 19.26
N GLN A 370 9.28 15.05 18.39
CA GLN A 370 9.91 15.59 17.20
C GLN A 370 8.85 15.98 16.17
N LEU A 371 9.01 17.15 15.55
CA LEU A 371 8.17 17.61 14.46
C LEU A 371 8.95 17.51 13.14
N ILE A 372 8.65 16.48 12.34
CA ILE A 372 9.43 16.14 11.14
C ILE A 372 8.62 16.32 9.85
N ALA A 373 9.25 16.64 8.72
CA ALA A 373 8.55 16.59 7.44
C ALA A 373 8.16 15.15 7.11
N TYR A 374 6.94 14.95 6.59
CA TYR A 374 6.50 13.62 6.18
C TYR A 374 7.43 13.03 5.10
N PRO A 375 8.09 11.89 5.36
CA PRO A 375 9.15 11.39 4.49
C PRO A 375 8.64 10.54 3.32
N GLY A 376 7.33 10.26 3.24
CA GLY A 376 6.73 9.33 2.29
C GLY A 376 5.77 9.95 1.28
N GLU A 377 4.96 9.09 0.67
CA GLU A 377 3.78 9.44 -0.13
C GLU A 377 2.55 9.49 0.77
N SER A 378 1.88 10.64 0.85
CA SER A 378 0.71 10.85 1.69
C SER A 378 -0.48 10.02 1.24
N ALA A 379 -1.43 9.79 2.16
CA ALA A 379 -2.74 9.29 1.75
C ALA A 379 -3.47 10.37 0.94
N ARG A 380 -3.99 10.01 -0.24
CA ARG A 380 -4.69 10.94 -1.14
C ARG A 380 -5.97 10.34 -1.64
N LEU A 381 -6.93 11.20 -1.98
CA LEU A 381 -8.07 10.79 -2.82
C LEU A 381 -7.57 10.53 -4.24
N MET A 382 -8.03 9.45 -4.85
CA MET A 382 -7.52 8.95 -6.14
C MET A 382 -8.66 8.89 -7.18
N PRO A 383 -8.93 10.01 -7.89
CA PRO A 383 -10.03 10.08 -8.86
C PRO A 383 -9.97 9.02 -9.97
N GLU A 384 -8.78 8.56 -10.32
CA GLU A 384 -8.55 7.49 -11.30
C GLU A 384 -9.12 6.12 -10.90
N TRP A 385 -9.38 5.92 -9.60
CA TRP A 385 -9.92 4.68 -9.04
C TRP A 385 -11.31 4.85 -8.44
N ASP A 386 -11.92 6.03 -8.56
CA ASP A 386 -13.29 6.27 -8.08
C ASP A 386 -14.29 5.33 -8.77
N LEU A 387 -15.27 4.86 -8.00
CA LEU A 387 -16.25 3.87 -8.45
C LEU A 387 -17.65 4.48 -8.55
N LYS A 388 -18.37 4.13 -9.61
CA LYS A 388 -19.78 4.47 -9.80
C LYS A 388 -20.66 3.27 -9.45
N PRO A 389 -21.93 3.48 -9.07
CA PRO A 389 -22.87 2.39 -8.81
C PRO A 389 -22.99 1.42 -9.99
N GLU A 390 -22.87 0.12 -9.71
CA GLU A 390 -23.25 -0.97 -10.61
C GLU A 390 -24.74 -1.33 -10.45
N SER A 391 -25.29 -1.15 -9.26
CA SER A 391 -26.73 -1.29 -9.03
C SER A 391 -27.23 -0.38 -7.90
N VAL A 392 -28.53 -0.05 -7.96
CA VAL A 392 -29.27 0.65 -6.91
C VAL A 392 -30.59 -0.09 -6.70
N THR A 393 -30.75 -0.72 -5.54
CA THR A 393 -31.96 -1.48 -5.16
C THR A 393 -32.75 -0.71 -4.12
N VAL A 394 -34.01 -0.37 -4.42
CA VAL A 394 -34.90 0.33 -3.48
C VAL A 394 -35.80 -0.67 -2.78
N CYS A 395 -35.80 -0.63 -1.46
CA CYS A 395 -36.50 -1.54 -0.57
C CYS A 395 -37.57 -0.78 0.23
N THR A 396 -38.79 -1.31 0.32
CA THR A 396 -39.92 -0.67 1.03
C THR A 396 -40.32 -1.39 2.32
N GLY A 397 -39.64 -2.47 2.67
CA GLY A 397 -39.95 -3.30 3.83
C GLY A 397 -39.21 -4.64 3.81
N VAL A 398 -39.62 -5.54 4.70
CA VAL A 398 -39.12 -6.91 4.84
C VAL A 398 -40.31 -7.87 4.80
N SER A 399 -40.08 -9.09 4.30
CA SER A 399 -41.08 -10.15 4.25
C SER A 399 -40.46 -11.53 4.47
N GLY A 400 -41.27 -12.49 4.91
CA GLY A 400 -40.90 -13.90 4.96
C GLY A 400 -40.04 -14.29 6.16
N GLU A 401 -40.05 -13.49 7.23
CA GLU A 401 -39.30 -13.74 8.47
C GLU A 401 -39.61 -15.11 9.09
N GLU A 402 -40.87 -15.53 9.04
CA GLU A 402 -41.31 -16.84 9.55
C GLU A 402 -40.80 -18.03 8.71
N THR A 403 -40.35 -17.76 7.48
CA THR A 403 -39.98 -18.79 6.50
C THR A 403 -38.50 -18.79 6.14
N SER A 404 -37.77 -17.72 6.46
CA SER A 404 -36.33 -17.58 6.24
C SER A 404 -35.53 -18.45 7.21
N ALA A 405 -34.46 -19.08 6.74
CA ALA A 405 -33.62 -19.96 7.57
C ALA A 405 -32.95 -19.21 8.73
N ASN A 406 -32.60 -17.94 8.54
CA ASN A 406 -32.04 -17.08 9.59
C ASN A 406 -33.09 -16.33 10.43
N GLY A 407 -34.39 -16.46 10.10
CA GLY A 407 -35.49 -15.75 10.76
C GLY A 407 -35.53 -14.23 10.53
N LYS A 408 -34.75 -13.70 9.56
CA LYS A 408 -34.64 -12.27 9.26
C LYS A 408 -35.44 -11.83 8.04
N GLY A 409 -35.97 -12.76 7.25
CA GLY A 409 -36.73 -12.48 6.03
C GLY A 409 -35.87 -11.99 4.87
N ARG A 410 -36.52 -11.35 3.89
CA ARG A 410 -35.91 -10.77 2.69
C ARG A 410 -36.46 -9.38 2.43
N ILE A 411 -35.62 -8.50 1.87
CA ILE A 411 -36.04 -7.16 1.45
C ILE A 411 -37.20 -7.23 0.43
N VAL A 412 -38.17 -6.34 0.58
CA VAL A 412 -39.23 -6.14 -0.42
C VAL A 412 -38.75 -5.10 -1.41
N VAL A 413 -38.37 -5.55 -2.60
CA VAL A 413 -37.82 -4.70 -3.67
C VAL A 413 -38.95 -3.95 -4.39
N ASP A 414 -38.78 -2.64 -4.57
CA ASP A 414 -39.60 -1.84 -5.49
C ASP A 414 -38.99 -1.91 -6.91
N PRO A 415 -39.64 -2.63 -7.85
CA PRO A 415 -39.11 -2.80 -9.19
C PRO A 415 -39.15 -1.52 -10.02
N ALA A 416 -39.98 -0.52 -9.67
CA ALA A 416 -40.09 0.72 -10.43
C ALA A 416 -38.93 1.69 -10.15
N ARG A 417 -38.30 1.57 -8.98
CA ARG A 417 -37.20 2.45 -8.53
C ARG A 417 -35.84 1.73 -8.46
N THR A 418 -35.81 0.42 -8.67
CA THR A 418 -34.59 -0.39 -8.70
C THR A 418 -33.94 -0.41 -10.09
N VAL A 419 -32.61 -0.27 -10.14
CA VAL A 419 -31.81 -0.31 -11.36
C VAL A 419 -30.62 -1.25 -11.16
N THR A 420 -30.58 -2.34 -11.91
CA THR A 420 -29.52 -3.36 -11.85
C THR A 420 -28.60 -3.37 -13.08
N ASP A 421 -28.87 -2.51 -14.07
CA ASP A 421 -27.98 -2.30 -15.21
C ASP A 421 -26.89 -1.29 -14.84
N PRO A 422 -25.58 -1.64 -14.87
CA PRO A 422 -24.51 -0.75 -14.42
C PRO A 422 -24.42 0.57 -15.19
N THR A 423 -24.70 0.57 -16.50
CA THR A 423 -24.66 1.79 -17.31
C THR A 423 -25.71 2.78 -16.82
N ARG A 424 -26.93 2.32 -16.54
CA ARG A 424 -27.99 3.17 -15.98
C ARG A 424 -27.77 3.49 -14.51
N ALA A 425 -27.32 2.53 -13.69
CA ALA A 425 -27.07 2.73 -12.26
C ALA A 425 -26.03 3.82 -12.01
N SER A 426 -25.01 3.92 -12.86
CA SER A 426 -23.95 4.94 -12.75
C SER A 426 -24.42 6.40 -12.85
N THR A 427 -25.65 6.64 -13.31
CA THR A 427 -26.19 8.00 -13.55
C THR A 427 -27.63 8.20 -13.08
N VAL A 428 -28.27 7.17 -12.50
CA VAL A 428 -29.69 7.26 -12.12
C VAL A 428 -29.87 8.13 -10.87
N SER A 429 -30.90 8.97 -10.90
CA SER A 429 -31.40 9.62 -9.69
C SER A 429 -32.54 8.82 -9.09
N VAL A 430 -32.52 8.61 -7.78
CA VAL A 430 -33.51 7.80 -7.05
C VAL A 430 -34.14 8.63 -5.94
N THR A 431 -35.47 8.65 -5.89
CA THR A 431 -36.23 9.31 -4.82
C THR A 431 -36.59 8.29 -3.74
N LEU A 432 -36.18 8.59 -2.51
CA LEU A 432 -36.46 7.84 -1.31
C LEU A 432 -37.51 8.58 -0.47
N HIS A 433 -38.45 7.83 0.08
CA HIS A 433 -39.43 8.28 1.05
C HIS A 433 -39.05 7.79 2.46
N PRO A 434 -39.62 8.38 3.52
CA PRO A 434 -39.45 7.84 4.87
C PRO A 434 -39.88 6.37 4.94
N GLY A 435 -38.99 5.52 5.46
CA GLY A 435 -39.19 4.06 5.51
C GLY A 435 -38.59 3.28 4.33
N ASP A 436 -38.22 3.95 3.23
CA ASP A 436 -37.46 3.31 2.15
C ASP A 436 -35.99 3.10 2.55
N THR A 437 -35.35 2.11 1.95
CA THR A 437 -33.89 1.92 1.98
C THR A 437 -33.37 1.69 0.57
N ALA A 438 -32.40 2.49 0.12
CA ALA A 438 -31.62 2.16 -1.07
C ALA A 438 -30.37 1.37 -0.69
N VAL A 439 -30.14 0.22 -1.34
CA VAL A 439 -28.90 -0.55 -1.26
C VAL A 439 -28.14 -0.34 -2.57
N ILE A 440 -26.96 0.25 -2.49
CA ILE A 440 -26.14 0.62 -3.64
C ILE A 440 -24.92 -0.30 -3.66
N ASP A 441 -24.66 -0.96 -4.80
CA ASP A 441 -23.47 -1.76 -5.04
C ASP A 441 -22.49 -0.99 -5.94
N LEU A 442 -21.24 -0.84 -5.49
CA LEU A 442 -20.16 -0.21 -6.27
C LEU A 442 -19.32 -1.22 -7.08
N GLY A 443 -19.65 -2.52 -7.02
CA GLY A 443 -18.97 -3.60 -7.74
C GLY A 443 -17.66 -4.07 -7.11
N GLN A 444 -17.05 -3.27 -6.24
CA GLN A 444 -15.73 -3.49 -5.68
C GLN A 444 -15.68 -3.05 -4.22
N ASN A 445 -15.08 -3.89 -3.35
CA ASN A 445 -14.77 -3.50 -1.97
C ASN A 445 -13.58 -2.52 -1.98
N LEU A 446 -13.86 -1.26 -1.66
CA LEU A 446 -12.92 -0.13 -1.72
C LEU A 446 -12.67 0.45 -0.32
N VAL A 447 -11.71 1.37 -0.22
CA VAL A 447 -11.51 2.18 1.00
C VAL A 447 -11.51 3.66 0.66
N GLY A 448 -12.25 4.43 1.46
CA GLY A 448 -12.41 5.87 1.30
C GLY A 448 -13.79 6.33 1.79
N VAL A 449 -14.50 7.13 0.99
CA VAL A 449 -15.78 7.75 1.40
C VAL A 449 -16.78 7.82 0.25
N PRO A 450 -18.10 7.76 0.50
CA PRO A 450 -19.08 8.12 -0.51
C PRO A 450 -19.09 9.64 -0.73
N ARG A 451 -19.10 10.07 -1.99
CA ARG A 451 -19.48 11.43 -2.41
C ARG A 451 -20.85 11.36 -3.04
N TYR A 452 -21.76 12.21 -2.58
CA TYR A 452 -23.15 12.16 -3.02
C TYR A 452 -23.71 13.55 -3.30
N THR A 453 -24.72 13.59 -4.17
CA THR A 453 -25.53 14.79 -4.43
C THR A 453 -26.98 14.51 -4.08
N LEU A 454 -27.58 15.37 -3.26
CA LEU A 454 -28.91 15.21 -2.69
C LEU A 454 -29.81 16.38 -3.06
N ARG A 455 -31.12 16.15 -3.10
CA ARG A 455 -32.15 17.20 -3.21
C ARG A 455 -33.34 16.86 -2.33
N GLY A 456 -33.71 17.77 -1.45
CA GLY A 456 -34.81 17.58 -0.50
C GLY A 456 -35.05 18.83 0.34
N PRO A 457 -36.00 18.78 1.29
CA PRO A 457 -36.29 19.92 2.16
C PRO A 457 -35.16 20.17 3.18
N ALA A 458 -35.02 21.42 3.60
CA ALA A 458 -34.08 21.78 4.66
C ALA A 458 -34.41 21.03 5.96
N GLY A 459 -33.40 20.48 6.63
CA GLY A 459 -33.55 19.68 7.84
C GLY A 459 -33.81 18.20 7.62
N ALA A 460 -34.07 17.76 6.37
CA ALA A 460 -34.09 16.34 6.04
C ALA A 460 -32.73 15.72 6.36
N GLN A 461 -32.73 14.57 7.01
CA GLN A 461 -31.53 13.82 7.33
C GLN A 461 -31.42 12.62 6.38
N VAL A 462 -30.20 12.37 5.90
CA VAL A 462 -29.86 11.20 5.10
C VAL A 462 -28.69 10.49 5.77
N ALA A 463 -28.85 9.19 6.00
CA ALA A 463 -27.80 8.34 6.56
C ALA A 463 -27.28 7.39 5.48
N PHE A 464 -25.97 7.36 5.30
CA PHE A 464 -25.25 6.41 4.45
C PHE A 464 -24.50 5.44 5.35
N LYS A 465 -24.79 4.16 5.19
CA LYS A 465 -24.31 3.05 6.01
C LYS A 465 -23.54 2.07 5.14
N PRO A 466 -22.20 2.23 5.03
CA PRO A 466 -21.38 1.34 4.23
C PRO A 466 -21.26 -0.07 4.83
N GLY A 467 -20.92 -1.05 4.00
CA GLY A 467 -20.61 -2.43 4.39
C GLY A 467 -19.91 -3.21 3.26
N GLU A 468 -19.26 -4.30 3.61
CA GLU A 468 -18.44 -5.08 2.66
C GLU A 468 -19.25 -6.10 1.86
N MET A 469 -20.32 -6.65 2.47
CA MET A 469 -21.14 -7.74 1.93
C MET A 469 -22.62 -7.41 2.01
N LEU A 470 -23.45 -8.17 1.29
CA LEU A 470 -24.89 -8.20 1.50
C LEU A 470 -25.27 -9.43 2.32
N ASN A 471 -26.28 -9.31 3.17
CA ASN A 471 -26.93 -10.42 3.82
C ASN A 471 -27.57 -11.36 2.79
N ASP A 472 -27.49 -12.65 3.04
CA ASP A 472 -28.32 -13.68 2.45
C ASP A 472 -29.18 -14.34 3.55
N ASP A 473 -29.69 -15.55 3.30
CA ASP A 473 -30.49 -16.30 4.27
C ASP A 473 -29.65 -17.33 5.06
N SER A 474 -28.33 -17.20 5.03
CA SER A 474 -27.39 -18.13 5.65
C SER A 474 -27.13 -17.82 7.13
N ALA A 475 -26.40 -18.71 7.80
CA ALA A 475 -25.95 -18.49 9.17
C ALA A 475 -24.96 -17.31 9.24
N GLY A 476 -25.00 -16.57 10.36
CA GLY A 476 -24.13 -15.41 10.60
C GLY A 476 -24.61 -14.10 9.96
N ALA A 477 -25.58 -14.13 9.05
CA ALA A 477 -26.26 -12.94 8.55
C ALA A 477 -26.94 -12.15 9.69
N ASP A 478 -26.87 -10.82 9.63
CA ASP A 478 -27.34 -9.92 10.70
C ASP A 478 -28.66 -9.20 10.37
N GLY A 479 -29.11 -9.31 9.12
CA GLY A 479 -30.30 -8.66 8.59
C GLY A 479 -30.99 -9.48 7.49
N PRO A 480 -32.08 -8.96 6.90
CA PRO A 480 -32.82 -9.64 5.84
C PRO A 480 -31.94 -9.84 4.60
N ALA A 481 -32.17 -10.94 3.88
CA ALA A 481 -31.48 -11.21 2.62
C ALA A 481 -31.63 -10.02 1.65
N GLY A 482 -30.52 -9.58 1.05
CA GLY A 482 -30.41 -8.42 0.17
C GLY A 482 -30.10 -7.09 0.86
N SER A 483 -30.15 -7.01 2.20
CA SER A 483 -29.68 -5.83 2.96
C SER A 483 -28.16 -5.83 3.12
N VAL A 484 -27.57 -4.69 3.49
CA VAL A 484 -26.12 -4.59 3.76
C VAL A 484 -25.78 -5.32 5.06
N TYR A 485 -24.82 -6.26 5.00
CA TYR A 485 -24.28 -6.98 6.15
C TYR A 485 -23.27 -6.11 6.91
N ARG A 486 -23.39 -6.03 8.23
CA ARG A 486 -22.61 -5.09 9.06
C ARG A 486 -22.08 -5.67 10.38
N ALA A 487 -22.40 -6.91 10.74
CA ALA A 487 -21.99 -7.47 12.02
C ALA A 487 -20.47 -7.63 12.15
N ASN A 488 -19.75 -7.81 11.04
CA ASN A 488 -18.29 -7.87 11.05
C ASN A 488 -17.61 -6.51 11.32
N LEU A 489 -18.37 -5.41 11.32
CA LEU A 489 -17.86 -4.09 11.72
C LEU A 489 -17.69 -3.98 13.24
N ARG A 490 -18.23 -4.95 14.00
CA ARG A 490 -18.21 -5.01 15.48
C ARG A 490 -18.79 -3.72 16.08
N SER A 491 -18.00 -2.96 16.84
CA SER A 491 -18.46 -1.71 17.45
C SER A 491 -18.39 -0.50 16.51
N ALA A 492 -17.83 -0.60 15.31
CA ALA A 492 -17.76 0.52 14.37
C ALA A 492 -19.15 0.89 13.84
N GLU A 493 -19.64 2.08 14.19
CA GLU A 493 -20.93 2.55 13.68
C GLU A 493 -20.89 2.87 12.19
N ALA A 494 -19.72 3.16 11.60
CA ALA A 494 -19.49 3.37 10.17
C ALA A 494 -20.69 4.01 9.45
N THR A 495 -21.02 5.26 9.80
CA THR A 495 -22.18 5.98 9.26
C THR A 495 -21.82 7.41 8.88
N SER A 496 -22.15 7.82 7.66
CA SER A 496 -22.13 9.22 7.23
C SER A 496 -23.54 9.78 7.34
N THR A 497 -23.73 10.87 8.09
CA THR A 497 -25.03 11.52 8.26
C THR A 497 -24.98 12.95 7.71
N TYR A 498 -25.90 13.27 6.80
CA TYR A 498 -26.01 14.60 6.20
C TYR A 498 -27.38 15.22 6.47
N ILE A 499 -27.41 16.47 6.94
CA ILE A 499 -28.63 17.25 7.15
C ILE A 499 -28.69 18.35 6.10
N LEU A 500 -29.72 18.31 5.25
CA LEU A 500 -29.86 19.20 4.10
C LEU A 500 -30.13 20.66 4.51
N LYS A 501 -29.61 21.61 3.74
CA LYS A 501 -29.95 23.04 3.85
C LYS A 501 -31.14 23.45 2.96
N GLY A 502 -31.62 22.55 2.11
CA GLY A 502 -32.78 22.74 1.24
C GLY A 502 -32.47 23.47 -0.07
N ASP A 503 -31.28 23.28 -0.64
CA ASP A 503 -30.91 23.92 -1.92
C ASP A 503 -31.71 23.28 -3.08
N PRO A 504 -32.57 24.04 -3.79
CA PRO A 504 -33.33 23.50 -4.91
C PRO A 504 -32.46 23.04 -6.08
N ALA A 505 -31.23 23.50 -6.22
CA ALA A 505 -30.27 23.05 -7.23
C ALA A 505 -29.64 21.69 -6.90
N GLY A 506 -29.65 21.30 -5.62
CA GLY A 506 -29.01 20.10 -5.08
C GLY A 506 -27.74 20.42 -4.29
N GLU A 507 -27.42 19.54 -3.34
CA GLU A 507 -26.34 19.70 -2.37
C GLU A 507 -25.34 18.55 -2.54
N THR A 508 -24.06 18.87 -2.78
CA THR A 508 -23.01 17.86 -2.89
C THR A 508 -22.16 17.84 -1.63
N HIS A 509 -21.97 16.66 -1.06
CA HIS A 509 -21.15 16.46 0.13
C HIS A 509 -20.24 15.25 -0.02
N GLN A 510 -19.13 15.30 0.70
CA GLN A 510 -18.17 14.22 0.87
C GLN A 510 -17.49 14.40 2.22
N ASP A 511 -17.40 13.33 3.00
CA ASP A 511 -16.69 13.38 4.28
C ASP A 511 -15.18 13.59 4.08
N SER A 512 -14.55 14.25 5.04
CA SER A 512 -13.11 14.52 5.03
C SER A 512 -12.39 14.19 6.33
N LEU A 513 -13.13 13.91 7.42
CA LEU A 513 -12.57 13.63 8.75
C LEU A 513 -12.79 12.17 9.20
N THR A 514 -13.20 11.28 8.29
CA THR A 514 -13.40 9.84 8.52
C THR A 514 -13.19 9.04 7.25
N PHE A 515 -13.13 7.71 7.33
CA PHE A 515 -13.08 6.80 6.19
C PHE A 515 -13.73 5.45 6.51
N TYR A 516 -14.05 4.71 5.45
CA TYR A 516 -14.74 3.41 5.51
C TYR A 516 -14.10 2.41 4.55
N GLY A 517 -14.17 1.11 4.88
CA GLY A 517 -13.98 0.01 3.92
C GLY A 517 -15.33 -0.58 3.53
N PHE A 518 -15.67 -0.59 2.24
CA PHE A 518 -17.00 -0.97 1.79
C PHE A 518 -17.08 -1.28 0.29
N ARG A 519 -18.06 -2.11 -0.08
CA ARG A 519 -18.56 -2.27 -1.45
C ARG A 519 -19.98 -1.72 -1.58
N TYR A 520 -20.79 -1.95 -0.55
CA TYR A 520 -22.20 -1.61 -0.53
C TYR A 520 -22.46 -0.42 0.37
N VAL A 521 -23.47 0.38 0.04
CA VAL A 521 -23.95 1.49 0.87
C VAL A 521 -25.46 1.40 1.02
N SER A 522 -25.94 1.31 2.26
CA SER A 522 -27.36 1.47 2.59
C SER A 522 -27.67 2.95 2.80
N VAL A 523 -28.75 3.46 2.20
CA VAL A 523 -29.16 4.87 2.26
C VAL A 523 -30.60 4.96 2.77
N THR A 524 -30.80 5.70 3.86
CA THR A 524 -32.12 5.98 4.45
C THR A 524 -32.33 7.46 4.68
N THR A 525 -33.58 7.89 4.82
CA THR A 525 -33.91 9.31 5.00
C THR A 525 -35.13 9.54 5.91
N THR A 526 -35.17 10.70 6.58
CA THR A 526 -36.29 11.14 7.42
C THR A 526 -37.45 11.77 6.65
N ASP A 527 -37.20 12.23 5.43
CA ASP A 527 -38.13 12.97 4.58
C ASP A 527 -38.03 12.47 3.13
N THR A 528 -38.84 13.00 2.22
CA THR A 528 -38.65 12.67 0.81
C THR A 528 -37.41 13.37 0.25
N VAL A 529 -36.41 12.59 -0.14
CA VAL A 529 -35.12 13.07 -0.67
C VAL A 529 -34.78 12.33 -1.97
N THR A 530 -34.25 13.05 -2.94
CA THR A 530 -33.70 12.47 -4.17
C THR A 530 -32.19 12.38 -4.06
N LEU A 531 -31.65 11.17 -4.14
CA LEU A 531 -30.24 10.91 -4.41
C LEU A 531 -30.00 11.10 -5.90
N VAL A 532 -29.24 12.14 -6.26
CA VAL A 532 -29.00 12.56 -7.65
C VAL A 532 -27.80 11.85 -8.26
N ASP A 533 -26.72 11.72 -7.48
CA ASP A 533 -25.46 11.08 -7.88
C ASP A 533 -24.79 10.48 -6.64
N LEU A 534 -24.08 9.37 -6.82
CA LEU A 534 -23.18 8.79 -5.83
C LEU A 534 -21.91 8.30 -6.52
N THR A 535 -20.77 8.49 -5.84
CA THR A 535 -19.46 8.00 -6.25
C THR A 535 -18.74 7.46 -5.02
N GLY A 536 -18.21 6.24 -5.08
CA GLY A 536 -17.24 5.76 -4.10
C GLY A 536 -15.89 6.41 -4.37
N LYS A 537 -15.43 7.26 -3.46
CA LYS A 537 -14.15 7.98 -3.56
C LYS A 537 -13.06 7.14 -2.93
N VAL A 538 -12.05 6.75 -3.70
CA VAL A 538 -10.96 5.89 -3.22
C VAL A 538 -9.86 6.72 -2.57
N ALA A 539 -9.34 6.27 -1.43
CA ALA A 539 -8.21 6.86 -0.74
C ALA A 539 -7.10 5.83 -0.50
N THR A 540 -5.84 6.20 -0.73
CA THR A 540 -4.68 5.34 -0.44
C THR A 540 -3.37 6.13 -0.42
N SER A 541 -2.33 5.58 0.22
CA SER A 541 -0.91 5.97 0.14
C SER A 541 -0.16 5.16 -0.93
N ALA A 542 -0.75 4.11 -1.49
CA ALA A 542 -0.18 3.33 -2.58
C ALA A 542 -0.43 4.01 -3.94
N LEU A 543 0.17 5.19 -4.14
CA LEU A 543 -0.22 6.13 -5.21
C LEU A 543 0.21 5.73 -6.63
N ARG A 544 1.18 4.83 -6.77
CA ARG A 544 1.83 4.53 -8.05
C ARG A 544 2.04 3.03 -8.20
N ASP A 545 1.28 2.41 -9.08
CA ASP A 545 1.50 1.03 -9.50
C ASP A 545 2.80 0.97 -10.34
N ILE A 546 3.71 0.05 -9.99
CA ILE A 546 5.01 -0.12 -10.66
C ILE A 546 5.26 -1.55 -11.14
N GLY A 547 4.36 -2.49 -10.87
CA GLY A 547 4.46 -3.85 -11.39
C GLY A 547 3.11 -4.40 -11.82
N THR A 548 3.15 -5.35 -12.74
CA THR A 548 1.99 -6.10 -13.23
C THR A 548 2.33 -7.58 -13.38
N VAL A 549 1.38 -8.45 -13.09
CA VAL A 549 1.42 -9.88 -13.46
C VAL A 549 0.03 -10.26 -13.95
N THR A 550 -0.04 -10.97 -15.08
CA THR A 550 -1.30 -11.37 -15.73
C THR A 550 -1.14 -12.73 -16.39
N THR A 551 -2.24 -13.49 -16.49
CA THR A 551 -2.28 -14.84 -17.08
C THR A 551 -3.41 -14.97 -18.11
N ASP A 552 -3.57 -16.13 -18.74
CA ASP A 552 -4.80 -16.51 -19.46
C ASP A 552 -5.91 -17.10 -18.58
N ASP A 553 -5.70 -17.25 -17.27
CA ASP A 553 -6.69 -17.77 -16.34
C ASP A 553 -7.46 -16.63 -15.65
N ALA A 554 -8.78 -16.60 -15.82
CA ALA A 554 -9.63 -15.52 -15.31
C ALA A 554 -9.71 -15.51 -13.78
N ASP A 555 -9.73 -16.67 -13.12
CA ASP A 555 -9.85 -16.76 -11.67
C ASP A 555 -8.56 -16.29 -10.98
N VAL A 556 -7.40 -16.67 -11.54
CA VAL A 556 -6.09 -16.20 -11.05
C VAL A 556 -5.92 -14.71 -11.28
N ASN A 557 -6.37 -14.18 -12.43
CA ASN A 557 -6.37 -12.73 -12.66
C ASN A 557 -7.33 -11.99 -11.71
N GLN A 558 -8.47 -12.59 -11.34
CA GLN A 558 -9.35 -12.03 -10.32
C GLN A 558 -8.69 -12.03 -8.94
N LEU A 559 -7.97 -13.10 -8.57
CA LEU A 559 -7.17 -13.12 -7.34
C LEU A 559 -6.11 -12.00 -7.34
N ILE A 560 -5.37 -11.80 -8.43
CA ILE A 560 -4.38 -10.71 -8.56
C ILE A 560 -5.07 -9.35 -8.38
N SER A 561 -6.25 -9.14 -8.97
CA SER A 561 -7.05 -7.93 -8.76
C SER A 561 -7.45 -7.76 -7.30
N ASN A 562 -7.93 -8.82 -6.65
CA ASN A 562 -8.33 -8.81 -5.24
C ASN A 562 -7.15 -8.41 -4.32
N VAL A 563 -5.95 -8.92 -4.61
CA VAL A 563 -4.73 -8.55 -3.88
C VAL A 563 -4.44 -7.06 -4.01
N ARG A 564 -4.51 -6.50 -5.22
CA ARG A 564 -4.26 -5.07 -5.45
C ARG A 564 -5.25 -4.17 -4.72
N TRP A 565 -6.54 -4.50 -4.79
CA TRP A 565 -7.56 -3.75 -4.06
C TRP A 565 -7.40 -3.87 -2.55
N GLY A 566 -7.02 -5.04 -2.05
CA GLY A 566 -6.70 -5.24 -0.63
C GLY A 566 -5.51 -4.40 -0.18
N GLN A 567 -4.46 -4.33 -0.99
CA GLN A 567 -3.31 -3.46 -0.74
C GLN A 567 -3.69 -1.98 -0.73
N ARG A 568 -4.37 -1.50 -1.77
CA ARG A 568 -4.80 -0.08 -1.85
C ARG A 568 -5.64 0.31 -0.64
N GLY A 569 -6.53 -0.58 -0.22
CA GLY A 569 -7.41 -0.34 0.91
C GLY A 569 -6.69 -0.21 2.25
N ASN A 570 -5.60 -0.93 2.43
CA ASN A 570 -4.93 -1.02 3.72
C ASN A 570 -3.60 -0.27 3.78
N TYR A 571 -3.13 0.31 2.67
CA TYR A 571 -2.00 1.24 2.69
C TYR A 571 -2.56 2.66 2.83
N LEU A 572 -3.03 3.01 4.03
CA LEU A 572 -3.59 4.33 4.35
C LEU A 572 -2.86 4.89 5.56
N TRP A 573 -1.85 5.74 5.33
CA TRP A 573 -0.87 6.23 6.31
C TRP A 573 0.05 5.17 6.95
N ILE A 574 -0.50 4.02 7.30
CA ILE A 574 0.19 2.84 7.81
C ILE A 574 -0.38 1.57 7.14
N PRO A 575 0.34 0.44 7.11
CA PRO A 575 -0.15 -0.83 6.59
C PRO A 575 -1.13 -1.48 7.58
N THR A 576 -2.43 -1.18 7.46
CA THR A 576 -3.46 -1.67 8.39
C THR A 576 -3.81 -3.14 8.15
N ASP A 577 -4.22 -3.89 9.17
CA ASP A 577 -4.82 -5.21 9.00
C ASP A 577 -6.05 -5.15 8.09
N CYS A 578 -7.02 -4.33 8.46
CA CYS A 578 -8.28 -4.18 7.76
C CYS A 578 -8.73 -2.72 7.79
N PRO A 579 -9.58 -2.25 6.86
CA PRO A 579 -9.92 -0.83 6.76
C PRO A 579 -11.32 -0.43 7.24
N GLN A 580 -12.15 -1.39 7.69
CA GLN A 580 -13.59 -1.22 7.90
C GLN A 580 -14.03 -1.26 9.37
N ARG A 581 -13.57 -2.23 10.15
CA ARG A 581 -14.03 -2.44 11.54
C ARG A 581 -13.29 -1.51 12.51
N ASP A 582 -13.64 -1.62 13.78
CA ASP A 582 -13.00 -0.99 14.93
C ASP A 582 -11.61 -1.60 15.25
N GLU A 583 -10.71 -1.58 14.27
CA GLU A 583 -9.32 -2.04 14.42
C GLU A 583 -8.38 -1.14 13.63
N ARG A 584 -8.13 -1.45 12.35
CA ARG A 584 -7.36 -0.61 11.41
C ARG A 584 -5.98 -0.26 11.94
N LEU A 585 -5.32 -1.26 12.52
CA LEU A 585 -4.06 -1.15 13.22
C LEU A 585 -2.93 -1.62 12.32
N GLY A 586 -1.74 -1.05 12.48
CA GLY A 586 -0.56 -1.47 11.73
C GLY A 586 0.02 -2.77 12.26
N TRP A 587 -0.70 -3.87 12.06
CA TRP A 587 -0.29 -5.20 12.51
C TRP A 587 0.97 -5.64 11.77
N THR A 588 2.00 -5.98 12.57
CA THR A 588 3.35 -6.18 12.06
C THR A 588 3.53 -7.54 11.39
N GLY A 589 2.79 -8.57 11.84
CA GLY A 589 2.75 -9.89 11.22
C GLY A 589 2.25 -9.80 9.77
N ASP A 590 1.09 -9.18 9.57
CA ASP A 590 0.50 -8.89 8.27
C ASP A 590 1.48 -8.14 7.37
N THR A 591 2.03 -7.03 7.88
CA THR A 591 2.93 -6.16 7.12
C THR A 591 4.13 -6.93 6.59
N GLN A 592 4.80 -7.73 7.42
CA GLN A 592 6.00 -8.45 6.99
C GLN A 592 5.70 -9.53 5.94
N LEU A 593 4.53 -10.16 6.00
CA LEU A 593 4.14 -11.23 5.07
C LEU A 593 3.89 -10.65 3.68
N PHE A 594 3.30 -9.47 3.64
CA PHE A 594 2.86 -8.83 2.40
C PHE A 594 3.89 -7.86 1.81
N ALA A 595 4.88 -7.40 2.57
CA ALA A 595 5.83 -6.38 2.16
C ALA A 595 6.47 -6.65 0.77
N GLY A 596 6.85 -7.90 0.48
CA GLY A 596 7.42 -8.26 -0.82
C GLY A 596 6.43 -8.08 -1.98
N THR A 597 5.21 -8.63 -1.84
CA THR A 597 4.12 -8.40 -2.81
C THR A 597 3.82 -6.91 -2.99
N GLY A 598 3.73 -6.15 -1.89
CA GLY A 598 3.41 -4.73 -1.93
C GLY A 598 4.46 -3.89 -2.68
N LEU A 599 5.73 -4.23 -2.52
CA LEU A 599 6.87 -3.59 -3.20
C LEU A 599 7.00 -3.99 -4.67
N TYR A 600 6.48 -5.16 -5.09
CA TYR A 600 6.36 -5.48 -6.50
C TYR A 600 5.23 -4.70 -7.17
N ASN A 601 4.07 -4.60 -6.50
CA ASN A 601 2.89 -3.95 -7.06
C ASN A 601 3.03 -2.43 -7.18
N THR A 602 3.56 -1.76 -6.15
CA THR A 602 3.49 -0.29 -5.99
C THR A 602 4.81 0.30 -5.48
N ASP A 603 5.05 1.58 -5.75
CA ASP A 603 6.21 2.31 -5.20
C ASP A 603 6.04 2.60 -3.69
N ALA A 604 6.20 1.54 -2.89
CA ALA A 604 5.96 1.53 -1.45
C ALA A 604 7.25 1.65 -0.62
N VAL A 605 8.41 1.93 -1.24
CA VAL A 605 9.69 2.06 -0.52
C VAL A 605 9.62 3.16 0.56
N PRO A 606 9.15 4.39 0.27
CA PRO A 606 9.03 5.43 1.30
C PRO A 606 7.99 5.08 2.38
N PHE A 607 6.90 4.44 1.98
CA PHE A 607 5.80 4.06 2.88
C PHE A 607 6.24 3.03 3.93
N LEU A 608 6.81 1.91 3.50
CA LEU A 608 7.31 0.88 4.42
C LEU A 608 8.55 1.34 5.18
N SER A 609 9.34 2.24 4.59
CA SER A 609 10.44 2.89 5.29
C SER A 609 9.93 3.74 6.46
N HIS A 610 8.89 4.54 6.28
CA HIS A 610 8.33 5.34 7.36
C HIS A 610 7.62 4.48 8.42
N PHE A 611 6.96 3.40 8.02
CA PHE A 611 6.40 2.43 8.95
C PHE A 611 7.48 1.80 9.84
N GLN A 612 8.66 1.47 9.28
CA GLN A 612 9.78 0.98 10.07
C GLN A 612 10.27 2.01 11.11
N ASP A 613 10.30 3.30 10.77
CA ASP A 613 10.64 4.36 11.73
C ASP A 613 9.61 4.42 12.87
N THR A 614 8.33 4.33 12.53
CA THR A 614 7.22 4.24 13.51
C THR A 614 7.31 3.01 14.41
N LEU A 615 7.75 1.88 13.87
CA LEU A 615 7.96 0.64 14.60
C LEU A 615 9.14 0.74 15.57
N ILE A 616 10.22 1.43 15.18
CA ILE A 616 11.36 1.75 16.05
C ILE A 616 10.93 2.66 17.22
N ASP A 617 10.13 3.69 16.94
CA ASP A 617 9.58 4.55 18.00
C ASP A 617 8.72 3.73 18.97
N SER A 618 7.86 2.87 18.42
CA SER A 618 6.98 2.00 19.22
C SER A 618 7.75 0.95 20.03
N GLN A 619 8.87 0.42 19.53
CA GLN A 619 9.78 -0.45 20.29
C GLN A 619 10.32 0.26 21.54
N ARG A 620 10.77 1.51 21.40
CA ARG A 620 11.35 2.30 22.49
C ARG A 620 10.32 2.67 23.56
N ASN A 621 9.08 2.92 23.13
CA ASN A 621 8.01 3.39 24.00
C ASN A 621 7.24 2.25 24.66
N TYR A 622 6.89 1.21 23.90
CA TYR A 622 5.90 0.21 24.31
C TYR A 622 6.43 -1.23 24.26
N GLY A 623 7.61 -1.46 23.70
CA GLY A 623 8.22 -2.79 23.62
C GLY A 623 8.58 -3.37 24.98
N ALA A 624 8.49 -4.70 25.12
CA ALA A 624 8.92 -5.38 26.34
C ALA A 624 10.42 -5.11 26.56
N GLY A 625 10.77 -4.64 27.77
CA GLY A 625 12.12 -4.21 28.09
C GLY A 625 12.65 -3.06 27.22
N LYS A 626 11.78 -2.33 26.51
CA LYS A 626 12.13 -1.35 25.45
C LYS A 626 12.98 -1.95 24.33
N ALA A 627 12.86 -3.25 24.12
CA ALA A 627 13.69 -4.03 23.19
C ALA A 627 12.87 -4.87 22.22
N GLN A 628 11.70 -5.35 22.60
CA GLN A 628 10.81 -6.06 21.69
C GLN A 628 10.14 -5.09 20.72
N PHE A 629 10.17 -5.37 19.42
CA PHE A 629 9.25 -4.70 18.49
C PHE A 629 7.80 -5.13 18.79
N PRO A 630 6.86 -4.19 18.90
CA PRO A 630 5.46 -4.52 19.18
C PRO A 630 4.78 -5.22 18.00
N TRP A 631 3.66 -5.91 18.27
CA TRP A 631 2.85 -6.57 17.24
C TRP A 631 1.96 -5.62 16.43
N VAL A 632 1.82 -4.37 16.87
CA VAL A 632 1.12 -3.28 16.18
C VAL A 632 1.97 -2.01 16.28
N ALA A 633 2.04 -1.25 15.19
CA ALA A 633 2.65 0.08 15.15
C ALA A 633 1.80 1.07 14.32
N PRO A 634 1.65 2.35 14.72
CA PRO A 634 1.96 2.89 16.03
C PRO A 634 1.26 2.10 17.14
N GLY A 635 1.99 1.81 18.21
CA GLY A 635 1.33 1.34 19.44
C GLY A 635 0.56 2.49 20.10
N HIS A 636 -0.35 2.15 21.01
CA HIS A 636 -0.90 3.09 21.99
C HIS A 636 -0.41 2.75 23.40
N ARG A 637 -0.60 3.65 24.37
CA ARG A 637 -0.14 3.48 25.77
C ARG A 637 -0.67 2.24 26.49
N TYR A 638 -1.69 1.58 25.94
CA TYR A 638 -2.29 0.36 26.48
C TYR A 638 -1.89 -0.90 25.72
N SER A 639 -0.95 -0.79 24.77
CA SER A 639 -0.41 -1.95 24.05
C SER A 639 0.28 -2.88 25.05
N GLN A 640 -0.12 -4.16 25.07
CA GLN A 640 0.54 -5.14 25.91
C GLN A 640 1.81 -5.62 25.23
N ALA A 641 2.88 -5.76 26.01
CA ALA A 641 4.16 -6.22 25.53
C ALA A 641 4.33 -7.73 25.82
N LEU A 642 3.53 -8.58 25.16
CA LEU A 642 3.70 -10.04 25.26
C LEU A 642 4.63 -10.56 24.15
N PRO A 643 5.31 -11.70 24.35
CA PRO A 643 6.12 -12.31 23.30
C PRO A 643 5.30 -12.70 22.06
N ALA A 644 5.72 -12.22 20.89
CA ALA A 644 5.01 -12.43 19.62
C ALA A 644 5.98 -12.56 18.44
N SER A 645 6.82 -13.60 18.47
CA SER A 645 7.55 -14.01 17.27
C SER A 645 6.58 -14.26 16.11
N GLY A 646 7.00 -13.93 14.89
CA GLY A 646 6.11 -13.86 13.73
C GLY A 646 5.43 -12.50 13.52
N TRP A 647 5.42 -11.64 14.55
CA TRP A 647 4.94 -10.24 14.46
C TRP A 647 6.09 -9.29 14.76
N ALA A 648 6.72 -9.43 15.93
CA ALA A 648 7.87 -8.61 16.35
C ALA A 648 9.04 -8.66 15.35
N ASP A 649 9.22 -9.80 14.67
CA ASP A 649 10.28 -9.99 13.67
C ASP A 649 10.13 -9.09 12.44
N CYS A 650 8.96 -8.47 12.24
CA CYS A 650 8.75 -7.42 11.24
C CYS A 650 9.82 -6.32 11.29
N GLY A 651 10.29 -5.96 12.49
CA GLY A 651 11.35 -4.96 12.67
C GLY A 651 12.70 -5.36 12.09
N VAL A 652 12.89 -6.63 11.72
CA VAL A 652 14.05 -7.19 11.00
C VAL A 652 13.70 -7.53 9.55
N VAL A 653 12.52 -8.10 9.31
CA VAL A 653 12.08 -8.56 7.99
C VAL A 653 11.76 -7.41 7.02
N VAL A 654 11.15 -6.32 7.50
CA VAL A 654 10.85 -5.16 6.64
C VAL A 654 12.12 -4.45 6.17
N PRO A 655 13.12 -4.13 7.03
CA PRO A 655 14.40 -3.60 6.58
C PRO A 655 15.08 -4.45 5.50
N TRP A 656 15.11 -5.77 5.71
CA TRP A 656 15.63 -6.71 4.72
C TRP A 656 14.88 -6.61 3.38
N THR A 657 13.55 -6.68 3.41
CA THR A 657 12.71 -6.73 2.21
C THR A 657 12.77 -5.43 1.42
N VAL A 658 12.70 -4.28 2.09
CA VAL A 658 12.84 -2.96 1.45
C VAL A 658 14.22 -2.80 0.83
N TRP A 659 15.28 -3.20 1.53
CA TRP A 659 16.64 -3.16 0.97
C TRP A 659 16.78 -4.06 -0.25
N GLN A 660 16.23 -5.28 -0.20
CA GLN A 660 16.26 -6.23 -1.32
C GLN A 660 15.57 -5.68 -2.57
N MET A 661 14.47 -4.94 -2.42
CA MET A 661 13.72 -4.35 -3.53
C MET A 661 14.29 -3.01 -4.02
N SER A 662 14.86 -2.21 -3.13
CA SER A 662 15.32 -0.84 -3.45
C SER A 662 16.82 -0.72 -3.69
N GLY A 663 17.64 -1.62 -3.15
CA GLY A 663 19.10 -1.49 -3.12
C GLY A 663 19.61 -0.46 -2.09
N ASP A 664 18.74 0.19 -1.34
CA ASP A 664 19.11 1.27 -0.41
C ASP A 664 19.46 0.72 0.98
N THR A 665 20.75 0.72 1.33
CA THR A 665 21.23 0.22 2.63
C THR A 665 20.92 1.15 3.80
N THR A 666 20.45 2.38 3.54
CA THR A 666 20.18 3.36 4.61
C THR A 666 19.12 2.84 5.58
N ILE A 667 18.16 2.03 5.10
CA ILE A 667 17.16 1.42 5.98
C ILE A 667 17.79 0.45 6.98
N ILE A 668 18.82 -0.30 6.56
CA ILE A 668 19.58 -1.19 7.45
C ILE A 668 20.31 -0.34 8.49
N ASP A 669 21.04 0.68 8.05
CA ASP A 669 21.88 1.50 8.93
C ASP A 669 21.06 2.19 10.03
N ARG A 670 19.90 2.76 9.68
CA ARG A 670 19.03 3.43 10.66
C ARG A 670 18.31 2.45 11.60
N SER A 671 18.04 1.23 11.15
CA SER A 671 17.37 0.19 11.96
C SER A 671 18.34 -0.66 12.79
N TRP A 672 19.64 -0.62 12.50
CA TRP A 672 20.63 -1.56 13.04
C TRP A 672 20.61 -1.66 14.56
N ALA A 673 20.65 -0.53 15.25
CA ALA A 673 20.66 -0.48 16.70
C ALA A 673 19.42 -1.16 17.31
N SER A 674 18.23 -0.85 16.79
CA SER A 674 16.97 -1.43 17.23
C SER A 674 16.88 -2.94 16.97
N MET A 675 17.37 -3.41 15.81
CA MET A 675 17.40 -4.84 15.49
C MET A 675 18.37 -5.61 16.40
N THR A 676 19.57 -5.05 16.65
CA THR A 676 20.52 -5.66 17.59
C THR A 676 19.96 -5.71 19.01
N THR A 677 19.36 -4.62 19.50
CA THR A 677 18.69 -4.59 20.82
C THR A 677 17.62 -5.67 20.93
N TYR A 678 16.83 -5.89 19.88
CA TYR A 678 15.80 -6.95 19.86
C TYR A 678 16.40 -8.36 19.99
N LEU A 679 17.39 -8.72 19.16
CA LEU A 679 18.00 -10.07 19.20
C LEU A 679 18.78 -10.30 20.50
N ASP A 680 19.51 -9.30 20.99
CA ASP A 680 20.23 -9.40 22.26
C ASP A 680 19.28 -9.62 23.44
N TRP A 681 18.11 -8.97 23.40
CA TRP A 681 17.07 -9.16 24.40
C TRP A 681 16.47 -10.58 24.36
N ILE A 682 16.19 -11.15 23.18
CA ILE A 682 15.77 -12.57 23.08
C ILE A 682 16.83 -13.46 23.74
N ARG A 683 18.09 -13.29 23.33
CA ARG A 683 19.22 -14.08 23.85
C ARG A 683 19.38 -13.95 25.36
N SER A 684 19.21 -12.76 25.92
CA SER A 684 19.32 -12.53 27.37
C SER A 684 18.28 -13.30 28.19
N ARG A 685 17.13 -13.63 27.59
CA ARG A 685 16.03 -14.35 28.25
C ARG A 685 16.11 -15.85 28.05
N THR A 686 16.56 -16.30 26.89
CA THR A 686 16.59 -17.73 26.56
C THR A 686 17.95 -18.37 26.77
N GLY A 687 19.01 -17.58 26.87
CA GLY A 687 20.37 -18.05 27.16
C GLY A 687 20.83 -19.13 26.18
N ASP A 688 21.50 -20.15 26.71
CA ASP A 688 22.05 -21.26 25.92
C ASP A 688 21.02 -22.30 25.49
N THR A 689 19.73 -22.10 25.78
CA THR A 689 18.66 -22.93 25.18
C THR A 689 18.45 -22.60 23.70
N TYR A 690 18.85 -21.39 23.27
CA TYR A 690 18.63 -20.86 21.93
C TYR A 690 17.16 -20.86 21.49
N ALA A 691 16.22 -20.95 22.44
CA ALA A 691 14.79 -20.81 22.16
C ALA A 691 14.47 -19.37 21.74
N GLY A 692 13.40 -19.21 20.97
CA GLY A 692 12.81 -17.91 20.69
C GLY A 692 12.00 -17.38 21.87
N GLN A 693 11.53 -16.13 21.75
CA GLN A 693 10.85 -15.42 22.83
C GLN A 693 9.45 -15.94 23.22
N GLY A 694 8.80 -16.72 22.35
CA GLY A 694 7.37 -17.06 22.40
C GLY A 694 6.59 -16.41 21.26
N ALA A 695 5.54 -17.08 20.77
CA ALA A 695 4.71 -16.63 19.65
C ALA A 695 3.22 -16.69 20.01
N ILE A 696 2.70 -15.69 20.71
CA ILE A 696 1.32 -15.73 21.24
C ILE A 696 0.23 -15.99 20.18
N PHE A 697 0.45 -15.58 18.93
CA PHE A 697 -0.51 -15.81 17.84
C PHE A 697 -0.22 -17.09 17.04
N GLY A 698 0.99 -17.66 17.14
CA GLY A 698 1.41 -18.83 16.34
C GLY A 698 1.20 -18.62 14.83
N ASP A 699 0.90 -19.69 14.10
CA ASP A 699 0.47 -19.60 12.71
C ASP A 699 -1.02 -19.21 12.63
N TRP A 700 -1.29 -17.91 12.74
CA TRP A 700 -2.64 -17.37 12.90
C TRP A 700 -3.59 -17.82 11.81
N LEU A 701 -4.81 -18.24 12.19
CA LEU A 701 -5.86 -18.73 11.30
C LEU A 701 -5.50 -19.99 10.47
N ALA A 702 -4.52 -20.77 10.92
CA ALA A 702 -4.24 -22.09 10.37
C ALA A 702 -5.36 -23.10 10.68
N PHE A 703 -5.58 -24.04 9.76
CA PHE A 703 -6.45 -25.20 9.99
C PHE A 703 -5.70 -26.32 10.73
N GLN A 704 -4.40 -26.46 10.45
CA GLN A 704 -3.53 -27.43 11.13
C GLN A 704 -2.58 -26.68 12.07
N ILE A 705 -2.76 -26.82 13.38
CA ILE A 705 -2.06 -25.96 14.36
C ILE A 705 -0.65 -26.47 14.64
N THR A 706 0.31 -25.57 14.45
CA THR A 706 1.71 -25.72 14.86
C THR A 706 1.94 -25.17 16.28
N SER A 707 2.75 -25.84 17.09
CA SER A 707 3.19 -25.33 18.41
C SER A 707 3.74 -23.91 18.32
N THR A 708 3.24 -23.04 19.19
CA THR A 708 3.68 -21.63 19.27
C THR A 708 5.18 -21.50 19.56
N GLN A 709 5.75 -22.40 20.36
CA GLN A 709 7.19 -22.38 20.64
C GLN A 709 8.01 -22.79 19.39
N LEU A 710 7.53 -23.73 18.57
CA LEU A 710 8.21 -24.08 17.32
C LEU A 710 8.24 -22.87 16.38
N ILE A 711 7.11 -22.19 16.19
CA ILE A 711 7.03 -20.95 15.41
C ILE A 711 8.00 -19.91 15.95
N SER A 712 8.09 -19.77 17.27
CA SER A 712 9.03 -18.83 17.86
C SER A 712 10.50 -19.19 17.60
N ASP A 713 10.85 -20.47 17.62
CA ASP A 713 12.23 -20.93 17.42
C ASP A 713 12.66 -20.75 15.95
N VAL A 714 11.76 -21.01 14.98
CA VAL A 714 12.05 -20.78 13.55
C VAL A 714 12.21 -19.29 13.24
N TYR A 715 11.37 -18.41 13.79
CA TYR A 715 11.47 -16.97 13.55
C TYR A 715 12.73 -16.36 14.18
N TYR A 716 13.18 -16.87 15.33
CA TYR A 716 14.46 -16.44 15.90
C TYR A 716 15.63 -16.80 14.97
N GLY A 717 15.62 -18.00 14.41
CA GLY A 717 16.56 -18.42 13.38
C GLY A 717 16.48 -17.56 12.12
N TYR A 718 15.27 -17.28 11.63
CA TYR A 718 15.06 -16.44 10.44
C TYR A 718 15.63 -15.03 10.64
N SER A 719 15.29 -14.36 11.75
CA SER A 719 15.82 -13.05 12.11
C SER A 719 17.35 -13.06 12.23
N ALA A 720 17.95 -14.10 12.84
CA ALA A 720 19.41 -14.24 12.92
C ALA A 720 20.07 -14.40 11.53
N ARG A 721 19.45 -15.16 10.62
CA ARG A 721 19.94 -15.29 9.23
C ARG A 721 19.92 -13.95 8.50
N LEU A 722 18.80 -13.22 8.57
CA LEU A 722 18.67 -11.92 7.91
C LEU A 722 19.67 -10.91 8.47
N MET A 723 19.87 -10.89 9.80
CA MET A 723 20.87 -10.02 10.44
C MET A 723 22.30 -10.33 9.97
N ALA A 724 22.65 -11.62 9.80
CA ALA A 724 23.94 -11.99 9.24
C ALA A 724 24.13 -11.47 7.81
N ASP A 725 23.12 -11.63 6.96
CA ASP A 725 23.20 -11.22 5.56
C ASP A 725 23.23 -9.69 5.41
N MET A 726 22.44 -8.96 6.21
CA MET A 726 22.49 -7.48 6.27
C MET A 726 23.83 -6.96 6.82
N ALA A 727 24.39 -7.63 7.85
CA ALA A 727 25.70 -7.29 8.38
C ALA A 727 26.78 -7.43 7.29
N ARG A 728 26.76 -8.55 6.55
CA ARG A 728 27.70 -8.80 5.44
C ARG A 728 27.60 -7.70 4.38
N ALA A 729 26.37 -7.38 3.97
CA ALA A 729 26.12 -6.39 2.92
C ALA A 729 26.53 -4.97 3.29
N THR A 730 26.56 -4.64 4.57
CA THR A 730 26.91 -3.31 5.07
C THR A 730 28.31 -3.23 5.68
N GLY A 731 29.14 -4.27 5.48
CA GLY A 731 30.54 -4.28 5.93
C GLY A 731 30.75 -4.55 7.43
N ARG A 732 29.71 -4.99 8.15
CA ARG A 732 29.74 -5.32 9.59
C ARG A 732 30.21 -6.77 9.81
N THR A 733 31.45 -7.07 9.40
CA THR A 733 31.97 -8.45 9.29
C THR A 733 31.96 -9.22 10.61
N ALA A 734 32.25 -8.57 11.73
CA ALA A 734 32.28 -9.25 13.04
C ALA A 734 30.87 -9.66 13.49
N GLU A 735 29.90 -8.77 13.30
CA GLU A 735 28.49 -9.00 13.57
C GLU A 735 27.90 -10.06 12.64
N SER A 736 28.27 -10.06 11.35
CA SER A 736 27.90 -11.12 10.40
C SER A 736 28.29 -12.49 10.94
N ALA A 737 29.55 -12.65 11.35
CA ALA A 737 30.03 -13.91 11.91
C ALA A 737 29.35 -14.27 13.25
N ALA A 738 28.97 -13.27 14.05
CA ALA A 738 28.25 -13.50 15.30
C ALA A 738 26.83 -14.02 15.06
N TYR A 739 26.10 -13.43 14.12
CA TYR A 739 24.75 -13.85 13.77
C TYR A 739 24.73 -15.19 13.02
N GLU A 740 25.74 -15.50 12.21
CA GLU A 740 25.91 -16.84 11.61
C GLU A 740 26.11 -17.93 12.68
N ARG A 741 26.91 -17.65 13.72
CA ARG A 741 27.07 -18.56 14.86
C ARG A 741 25.77 -18.71 15.63
N LEU A 742 25.04 -17.62 15.87
CA LEU A 742 23.74 -17.66 16.52
C LEU A 742 22.75 -18.53 15.73
N PHE A 743 22.63 -18.30 14.42
CA PHE A 743 21.79 -19.12 13.54
C PHE A 743 22.16 -20.61 13.62
N THR A 744 23.46 -20.92 13.62
CA THR A 744 23.96 -22.31 13.71
C THR A 744 23.56 -22.97 15.04
N HIS A 745 23.70 -22.26 16.16
CA HIS A 745 23.27 -22.80 17.46
C HIS A 745 21.75 -22.98 17.56
N ILE A 746 20.97 -22.04 17.02
CA ILE A 746 19.51 -22.18 16.94
C ILE A 746 19.15 -23.41 16.11
N LYS A 747 19.76 -23.59 14.93
CA LYS A 747 19.54 -24.78 14.08
C LYS A 747 19.82 -26.07 14.84
N LEU A 748 20.96 -26.18 15.52
CA LEU A 748 21.33 -27.39 16.26
C LEU A 748 20.37 -27.68 17.42
N ALA A 749 19.99 -26.65 18.19
CA ALA A 749 19.01 -26.77 19.26
C ALA A 749 17.62 -27.17 18.72
N PHE A 750 17.21 -26.58 17.59
CA PHE A 750 15.96 -26.90 16.91
C PHE A 750 15.91 -28.36 16.47
N ILE A 751 16.95 -28.84 15.77
CA ILE A 751 17.02 -30.23 15.28
C ILE A 751 16.92 -31.21 16.44
N ALA A 752 17.71 -31.00 17.50
CA ALA A 752 17.68 -31.86 18.69
C ALA A 752 16.30 -31.89 19.38
N LYS A 753 15.56 -30.77 19.31
CA LYS A 753 14.26 -30.63 19.95
C LYS A 753 13.10 -31.16 19.09
N TYR A 754 13.08 -30.94 17.79
CA TYR A 754 11.89 -31.17 16.97
C TYR A 754 12.01 -32.30 15.95
N LEU A 755 13.22 -32.67 15.50
CA LEU A 755 13.37 -33.75 14.52
C LEU A 755 13.65 -35.08 15.22
N VAL A 756 12.78 -36.06 14.99
CA VAL A 756 12.94 -37.43 15.52
C VAL A 756 12.95 -38.42 14.37
N THR A 757 14.00 -39.22 14.28
CA THR A 757 14.08 -40.34 13.33
C THR A 757 13.93 -41.64 14.09
N ASP A 758 12.92 -42.42 13.76
CA ASP A 758 12.71 -43.74 14.35
C ASP A 758 13.88 -44.67 13.99
N ALA A 759 14.52 -45.25 15.01
CA ALA A 759 15.75 -46.01 14.84
C ALA A 759 15.56 -47.35 14.11
N LEU A 760 14.33 -47.89 14.07
CA LEU A 760 14.03 -49.19 13.46
C LEU A 760 13.58 -49.04 12.01
N THR A 761 12.79 -48.02 11.73
CA THR A 761 12.15 -47.78 10.42
C THR A 761 12.86 -46.71 9.60
N GLY A 762 13.67 -45.86 10.24
CA GLY A 762 14.30 -44.70 9.60
C GLY A 762 13.32 -43.56 9.27
N ARG A 763 12.06 -43.67 9.68
CA ARG A 763 11.01 -42.66 9.43
C ARG A 763 11.28 -41.41 10.27
N LEU A 764 11.31 -40.26 9.60
CA LEU A 764 11.37 -38.95 10.22
C LEU A 764 9.97 -38.48 10.66
N THR A 765 9.90 -37.83 11.82
CA THR A 765 8.76 -37.05 12.30
C THR A 765 9.26 -35.70 12.80
N VAL A 766 8.56 -34.63 12.41
CA VAL A 766 8.69 -33.29 12.96
C VAL A 766 7.69 -33.16 14.09
N ARG A 767 8.19 -33.01 15.32
CA ARG A 767 7.39 -32.84 16.54
C ARG A 767 6.75 -31.45 16.63
N SER A 768 5.99 -31.03 15.62
CA SER A 768 5.28 -29.74 15.64
C SER A 768 4.15 -29.66 16.66
N SER A 769 3.77 -30.80 17.27
CA SER A 769 2.86 -30.84 18.41
C SER A 769 3.52 -30.47 19.74
N LEU A 770 4.85 -30.43 19.83
CA LEU A 770 5.57 -30.22 21.08
C LEU A 770 5.42 -28.76 21.59
N GLY A 771 4.45 -28.55 22.46
CA GLY A 771 4.13 -27.26 23.08
C GLY A 771 2.65 -26.91 22.92
N ASP A 772 2.28 -25.71 23.34
CA ASP A 772 0.89 -25.30 23.40
C ASP A 772 0.42 -24.64 22.08
N PRO A 773 -0.87 -24.80 21.72
CA PRO A 773 -1.49 -24.00 20.68
C PRO A 773 -1.56 -22.52 21.12
N PRO A 774 -1.86 -21.59 20.19
CA PRO A 774 -2.12 -20.20 20.56
C PRO A 774 -3.23 -20.11 21.64
N PRO A 775 -3.05 -19.31 22.72
CA PRO A 775 -4.07 -19.11 23.75
C PRO A 775 -5.36 -18.50 23.21
N HIS A 776 -5.28 -17.83 22.07
CA HIS A 776 -6.42 -17.32 21.32
C HIS A 776 -6.47 -18.00 19.97
N THR A 777 -7.48 -18.84 19.75
CA THR A 777 -7.78 -19.48 18.46
C THR A 777 -9.18 -19.02 18.04
N PRO A 778 -9.29 -17.91 17.30
CA PRO A 778 -10.60 -17.35 16.98
C PRO A 778 -11.36 -18.23 15.99
N GLY A 779 -12.63 -18.53 16.28
CA GLY A 779 -13.48 -19.41 15.48
C GLY A 779 -13.38 -20.90 15.83
N ASN A 780 -13.64 -21.77 14.85
CA ASN A 780 -13.68 -23.24 15.01
C ASN A 780 -12.33 -23.95 14.76
N SER A 781 -11.19 -23.25 14.86
CA SER A 781 -9.87 -23.87 14.68
C SER A 781 -9.66 -25.00 15.70
N ALA A 782 -9.02 -26.09 15.28
CA ALA A 782 -8.79 -27.23 16.15
C ALA A 782 -7.96 -26.82 17.38
N GLY A 783 -8.49 -26.93 18.59
CA GLY A 783 -7.82 -26.48 19.82
C GLY A 783 -6.60 -27.32 20.25
N ARG A 784 -5.93 -28.02 19.34
CA ARG A 784 -4.77 -28.89 19.61
C ARG A 784 -3.71 -28.76 18.51
N THR A 785 -2.45 -28.94 18.90
CA THR A 785 -1.31 -28.97 17.99
C THR A 785 -1.17 -30.35 17.32
N GLU A 786 -0.53 -30.40 16.15
CA GLU A 786 -0.27 -31.63 15.38
C GLU A 786 1.21 -31.74 14.99
N ASP A 787 1.69 -32.97 14.79
CA ASP A 787 2.99 -33.25 14.17
C ASP A 787 2.92 -33.12 12.63
N ASP A 788 4.08 -32.93 12.00
CA ASP A 788 4.22 -32.86 10.55
C ASP A 788 3.26 -31.84 9.88
N THR A 789 3.04 -30.72 10.56
CA THR A 789 2.18 -29.64 10.05
C THR A 789 2.78 -28.98 8.81
N GLN A 790 1.94 -28.54 7.86
CA GLN A 790 2.41 -27.85 6.65
C GLN A 790 3.36 -26.69 6.98
N THR A 791 2.97 -25.81 7.92
CA THR A 791 3.75 -24.64 8.31
C THR A 791 5.10 -25.01 8.91
N ALA A 792 5.17 -26.00 9.80
CA ALA A 792 6.45 -26.43 10.36
C ALA A 792 7.38 -27.00 9.29
N LEU A 793 6.89 -27.88 8.42
CA LEU A 793 7.67 -28.48 7.33
C LEU A 793 8.22 -27.41 6.38
N LEU A 794 7.38 -26.43 6.01
CA LEU A 794 7.78 -25.30 5.17
C LEU A 794 8.92 -24.48 5.76
N TRP A 795 8.82 -24.10 7.04
CA TRP A 795 9.86 -23.31 7.69
C TRP A 795 11.16 -24.08 7.89
N ILE A 796 11.08 -25.38 8.19
CA ILE A 796 12.25 -26.25 8.34
C ILE A 796 13.01 -26.36 7.01
N LEU A 797 12.28 -26.55 5.90
CA LEU A 797 12.87 -26.58 4.56
C LEU A 797 13.47 -25.21 4.20
N LYS A 798 12.71 -24.12 4.37
CA LYS A 798 13.16 -22.74 4.08
C LYS A 798 14.46 -22.38 4.78
N LEU A 799 14.61 -22.74 6.05
CA LEU A 799 15.78 -22.40 6.87
C LEU A 799 16.88 -23.45 6.81
N GLY A 800 16.65 -24.61 6.19
CA GLY A 800 17.61 -25.70 6.19
C GLY A 800 17.81 -26.31 7.58
N PHE A 801 16.76 -26.46 8.39
CA PHE A 801 16.81 -27.00 9.76
C PHE A 801 16.83 -28.54 9.79
N TYR A 802 17.77 -29.12 9.06
CA TYR A 802 18.07 -30.55 8.99
C TYR A 802 19.59 -30.75 8.78
N ASP A 803 20.09 -31.96 9.07
CA ASP A 803 21.52 -32.26 9.03
C ASP A 803 21.95 -33.10 7.82
N THR A 804 21.02 -33.85 7.23
CA THR A 804 21.34 -34.81 6.15
C THR A 804 20.42 -34.68 4.96
N GLU A 805 20.92 -35.03 3.78
CA GLU A 805 20.12 -35.11 2.55
C GLU A 805 18.98 -36.14 2.65
N THR A 806 19.14 -37.16 3.50
CA THR A 806 18.07 -38.12 3.78
C THR A 806 16.94 -37.49 4.58
N GLN A 807 17.25 -36.67 5.59
CA GLN A 807 16.22 -35.91 6.31
C GLN A 807 15.53 -34.90 5.38
N HIS A 808 16.31 -34.19 4.56
CA HIS A 808 15.80 -33.26 3.57
C HIS A 808 14.73 -33.89 2.66
N ARG A 809 15.05 -35.00 1.99
CA ARG A 809 14.10 -35.72 1.11
C ARG A 809 12.87 -36.24 1.86
N GLN A 810 13.03 -36.68 3.11
CA GLN A 810 11.89 -37.11 3.92
C GLN A 810 10.98 -35.93 4.30
N LEU A 811 11.53 -34.76 4.63
CA LEU A 811 10.75 -33.55 4.89
C LEU A 811 9.95 -33.11 3.67
N VAL A 812 10.56 -33.16 2.48
CA VAL A 812 9.84 -32.90 1.21
C VAL A 812 8.68 -33.90 1.04
N THR A 813 8.94 -35.19 1.27
CA THR A 813 7.90 -36.24 1.17
C THR A 813 6.76 -36.01 2.17
N LEU A 814 7.07 -35.70 3.45
CA LEU A 814 6.07 -35.39 4.46
C LEU A 814 5.20 -34.19 4.06
N LEU A 815 5.81 -33.15 3.47
CA LEU A 815 5.11 -31.96 3.01
C LEU A 815 4.18 -32.29 1.84
N THR A 816 4.67 -33.00 0.82
CA THR A 816 3.88 -33.37 -0.36
C THR A 816 2.73 -34.32 0.00
N ASP A 817 2.95 -35.27 0.91
CA ASP A 817 1.92 -36.20 1.37
C ASP A 817 0.83 -35.48 2.19
N ASN A 818 1.21 -34.56 3.08
CA ASN A 818 0.26 -33.75 3.86
C ASN A 818 -0.60 -32.85 2.97
N ILE A 819 0.02 -32.15 2.02
CA ILE A 819 -0.71 -31.29 1.07
C ILE A 819 -1.62 -32.14 0.19
N GLY A 820 -1.06 -33.20 -0.41
CA GLY A 820 -1.78 -34.11 -1.30
C GLY A 820 -2.97 -34.78 -0.60
N ASN A 821 -2.86 -35.07 0.70
CA ASN A 821 -3.97 -35.53 1.56
C ASN A 821 -4.78 -36.70 0.97
N SER A 822 -4.06 -37.63 0.33
CA SER A 822 -4.66 -38.76 -0.38
C SER A 822 -5.44 -39.69 0.55
N PRO A 823 -6.33 -40.57 0.03
CA PRO A 823 -6.97 -41.62 0.84
C PRO A 823 -5.97 -42.45 1.66
N ALA A 824 -4.77 -42.70 1.13
CA ALA A 824 -3.71 -43.42 1.84
C ALA A 824 -3.10 -42.58 2.98
N TYR A 825 -2.89 -41.27 2.75
CA TYR A 825 -2.46 -40.34 3.80
C TYR A 825 -3.51 -40.30 4.93
N LYS A 826 -4.79 -40.12 4.60
CA LYS A 826 -5.89 -40.09 5.57
C LYS A 826 -6.00 -41.39 6.38
N ALA A 827 -5.86 -42.54 5.71
CA ALA A 827 -5.90 -43.84 6.38
C ALA A 827 -4.74 -44.05 7.38
N THR A 828 -3.59 -43.41 7.15
CA THR A 828 -2.40 -43.49 8.02
C THR A 828 -2.33 -42.36 9.06
N HIS A 829 -3.15 -41.31 8.90
CA HIS A 829 -3.26 -40.18 9.81
C HIS A 829 -4.73 -39.89 10.16
N PRO A 830 -5.49 -40.87 10.70
CA PRO A 830 -6.93 -40.71 10.97
C PRO A 830 -7.22 -39.60 11.98
N ASP A 831 -6.23 -39.24 12.80
CA ASP A 831 -6.32 -38.17 13.81
C ASP A 831 -5.79 -36.83 13.30
N SER A 832 -5.50 -36.64 12.02
CA SER A 832 -5.13 -35.31 11.48
C SER A 832 -6.37 -34.50 11.16
N THR A 833 -6.37 -33.19 11.43
CA THR A 833 -7.40 -32.26 10.93
C THR A 833 -7.53 -32.23 9.41
N ARG A 834 -6.51 -32.69 8.66
CA ARG A 834 -6.55 -32.80 7.20
C ARG A 834 -7.61 -33.78 6.69
N VAL A 835 -8.02 -34.78 7.47
CA VAL A 835 -8.91 -35.87 6.99
C VAL A 835 -10.24 -35.36 6.44
N ASP A 836 -10.73 -34.24 6.96
CA ASP A 836 -12.01 -33.61 6.60
C ASP A 836 -11.93 -32.74 5.33
N TYR A 837 -10.72 -32.44 4.84
CA TYR A 837 -10.51 -31.57 3.68
C TYR A 837 -10.19 -32.38 2.41
N PRO A 838 -10.46 -31.83 1.22
CA PRO A 838 -10.06 -32.45 -0.03
C PRO A 838 -8.53 -32.61 -0.20
N GLU A 839 -8.14 -33.32 -1.26
CA GLU A 839 -6.76 -33.36 -1.75
C GLU A 839 -6.31 -31.97 -2.23
N ASP A 840 -5.01 -31.69 -2.18
CA ASP A 840 -4.40 -30.45 -2.69
C ASP A 840 -5.05 -29.17 -2.14
N THR A 841 -5.23 -29.11 -0.82
CA THR A 841 -5.73 -27.90 -0.14
C THR A 841 -4.74 -27.37 0.88
N LEU A 842 -4.90 -26.09 1.20
CA LEU A 842 -4.11 -25.41 2.21
C LEU A 842 -4.49 -25.91 3.61
N ALA A 843 -3.54 -25.87 4.53
CA ALA A 843 -3.80 -25.96 5.97
C ALA A 843 -3.03 -24.91 6.79
N VAL A 844 -2.28 -24.05 6.10
CA VAL A 844 -1.45 -22.98 6.66
C VAL A 844 -2.28 -21.77 7.08
N GLY A 845 -1.77 -21.06 8.09
CA GLY A 845 -2.20 -19.74 8.48
C GLY A 845 -1.32 -18.64 7.87
N PHE A 846 -1.24 -17.52 8.56
CA PHE A 846 -0.52 -16.32 8.13
C PHE A 846 0.97 -16.56 7.92
N LEU A 847 1.61 -17.29 8.84
CA LEU A 847 3.06 -17.46 8.82
C LEU A 847 3.52 -18.57 7.87
N GLY A 848 2.60 -19.40 7.35
CA GLY A 848 2.89 -20.40 6.32
C GLY A 848 2.63 -19.92 4.88
N VAL A 849 1.68 -18.99 4.67
CA VAL A 849 1.17 -18.67 3.32
C VAL A 849 2.23 -18.10 2.38
N ASN A 850 3.09 -17.21 2.85
CA ASN A 850 4.12 -16.56 2.02
C ASN A 850 5.35 -17.46 1.79
N VAL A 851 5.47 -18.57 2.53
CA VAL A 851 6.57 -19.53 2.41
C VAL A 851 6.19 -20.71 1.51
N LEU A 852 4.91 -21.07 1.47
CA LEU A 852 4.37 -22.25 0.80
C LEU A 852 4.84 -22.42 -0.65
N ALA A 853 4.36 -21.57 -1.57
CA ALA A 853 4.67 -21.71 -2.99
C ALA A 853 6.16 -21.52 -3.32
N PRO A 854 6.90 -20.56 -2.69
CA PRO A 854 8.34 -20.45 -2.86
C PRO A 854 9.11 -21.72 -2.47
N VAL A 855 8.80 -22.34 -1.32
CA VAL A 855 9.47 -23.58 -0.89
C VAL A 855 9.14 -24.73 -1.82
N LEU A 856 7.87 -24.94 -2.15
CA LEU A 856 7.49 -25.99 -3.11
C LEU A 856 8.24 -25.86 -4.44
N THR A 857 8.38 -24.64 -4.95
CA THR A 857 9.13 -24.38 -6.19
C THR A 857 10.63 -24.64 -6.02
N ALA A 858 11.22 -24.24 -4.89
CA ALA A 858 12.63 -24.50 -4.59
C ALA A 858 12.93 -26.01 -4.48
N GLU A 859 11.99 -26.79 -3.96
CA GLU A 859 12.07 -28.26 -3.82
C GLU A 859 11.62 -29.04 -5.06
N GLY A 860 11.43 -28.37 -6.20
CA GLY A 860 11.06 -28.99 -7.48
C GLY A 860 9.60 -29.45 -7.56
N GLN A 861 8.75 -29.10 -6.59
CA GLN A 861 7.31 -29.41 -6.51
C GLN A 861 6.45 -28.28 -7.10
N VAL A 862 6.87 -27.74 -8.24
CA VAL A 862 6.18 -26.61 -8.88
C VAL A 862 4.78 -26.98 -9.36
N ASP A 863 4.57 -28.23 -9.77
CA ASP A 863 3.26 -28.77 -10.10
C ASP A 863 2.29 -28.66 -8.92
N LEU A 864 2.75 -28.97 -7.70
CA LEU A 864 1.94 -28.91 -6.50
C LEU A 864 1.63 -27.46 -6.10
N ALA A 865 2.58 -26.53 -6.29
CA ALA A 865 2.32 -25.11 -6.10
C ALA A 865 1.20 -24.60 -7.03
N TYR A 866 1.20 -24.99 -8.31
CA TYR A 866 0.10 -24.66 -9.22
C TYR A 866 -1.21 -25.38 -8.90
N ARG A 867 -1.18 -26.66 -8.50
CA ARG A 867 -2.40 -27.37 -8.07
C ARG A 867 -3.06 -26.67 -6.87
N LEU A 868 -2.27 -26.23 -5.89
CA LEU A 868 -2.76 -25.42 -4.76
C LEU A 868 -3.32 -24.06 -5.19
N LEU A 869 -2.67 -23.38 -6.13
CA LEU A 869 -3.19 -22.13 -6.69
C LEU A 869 -4.51 -22.34 -7.44
N HIS A 870 -4.64 -23.45 -8.17
CA HIS A 870 -5.83 -23.77 -8.97
C HIS A 870 -6.97 -24.38 -8.18
N GLN A 871 -6.72 -24.83 -6.96
CA GLN A 871 -7.73 -25.37 -6.07
C GLN A 871 -8.80 -24.31 -5.79
N ASN A 872 -10.06 -24.73 -5.82
CA ASN A 872 -11.21 -23.90 -5.49
C ASN A 872 -12.10 -24.49 -4.38
N ALA A 873 -11.74 -25.64 -3.81
CA ALA A 873 -12.34 -26.17 -2.60
C ALA A 873 -11.74 -25.54 -1.34
N MET A 874 -12.50 -25.57 -0.23
CA MET A 874 -12.03 -25.07 1.06
C MET A 874 -10.90 -25.97 1.62
N PRO A 875 -9.76 -25.42 2.09
CA PRO A 875 -9.31 -24.03 2.01
C PRO A 875 -8.37 -23.80 0.82
N SER A 876 -8.64 -22.75 0.03
CA SER A 876 -7.82 -22.32 -1.11
C SER A 876 -8.05 -20.85 -1.44
N TRP A 877 -7.15 -20.24 -2.23
CA TRP A 877 -7.32 -18.86 -2.67
C TRP A 877 -8.54 -18.69 -3.59
N LEU A 878 -8.72 -19.58 -4.58
CA LEU A 878 -9.81 -19.46 -5.55
C LEU A 878 -11.19 -19.84 -4.97
N TYR A 879 -11.24 -20.42 -3.77
CA TYR A 879 -12.50 -20.58 -3.04
C TYR A 879 -13.17 -19.22 -2.78
N SER A 880 -12.41 -18.22 -2.31
CA SER A 880 -12.94 -16.87 -2.08
C SER A 880 -13.37 -16.19 -3.39
N VAL A 881 -12.59 -16.38 -4.45
CA VAL A 881 -12.89 -15.87 -5.81
C VAL A 881 -14.22 -16.46 -6.33
N ALA A 882 -14.41 -17.77 -6.22
CA ALA A 882 -15.64 -18.45 -6.62
C ALA A 882 -16.88 -17.98 -5.81
N ASN A 883 -16.65 -17.48 -4.60
CA ASN A 883 -17.66 -16.90 -3.73
C ASN A 883 -17.83 -15.38 -3.89
N GLY A 884 -17.21 -14.76 -4.90
CA GLY A 884 -17.44 -13.37 -5.28
C GLY A 884 -16.55 -12.34 -4.58
N ALA A 885 -15.44 -12.77 -3.99
CA ALA A 885 -14.45 -11.88 -3.39
C ALA A 885 -13.92 -10.86 -4.43
N THR A 886 -13.84 -9.59 -4.02
CA THR A 886 -13.20 -8.50 -4.78
C THR A 886 -11.96 -7.94 -4.06
N THR A 887 -11.65 -8.50 -2.90
CA THR A 887 -10.48 -8.25 -2.05
C THR A 887 -10.10 -9.58 -1.41
N VAL A 888 -8.88 -9.67 -0.86
CA VAL A 888 -8.50 -10.85 -0.08
C VAL A 888 -9.20 -10.79 1.28
N TRP A 889 -9.67 -11.95 1.77
CA TRP A 889 -10.38 -12.07 3.05
C TRP A 889 -9.42 -12.41 4.18
N GLU A 890 -9.80 -12.09 5.42
CA GLU A 890 -9.01 -12.39 6.62
C GLU A 890 -8.92 -13.90 6.89
N ARG A 891 -10.01 -14.63 6.63
CA ARG A 891 -10.05 -16.08 6.78
C ARG A 891 -10.23 -16.74 5.43
N TRP A 892 -9.68 -17.95 5.31
CA TRP A 892 -10.01 -18.83 4.19
C TRP A 892 -11.52 -19.09 4.08
N ASN A 893 -12.23 -19.11 5.21
CA ASN A 893 -13.66 -19.37 5.34
C ASN A 893 -14.48 -18.15 5.78
N SER A 894 -14.12 -16.94 5.35
CA SER A 894 -14.86 -15.73 5.72
C SER A 894 -16.33 -15.75 5.26
N TYR A 895 -16.60 -16.29 4.07
CA TYR A 895 -17.96 -16.50 3.57
C TYR A 895 -18.00 -17.62 2.54
N SER A 896 -19.13 -18.31 2.44
CA SER A 896 -19.47 -19.07 1.24
C SER A 896 -20.97 -19.09 1.00
N LYS A 897 -21.37 -19.33 -0.26
CA LYS A 897 -22.78 -19.47 -0.61
C LYS A 897 -23.43 -20.70 0.05
N ASP A 898 -22.63 -21.69 0.41
CA ASP A 898 -23.10 -22.97 0.96
C ASP A 898 -23.18 -22.94 2.48
N ASP A 899 -22.17 -22.37 3.15
CA ASP A 899 -22.03 -22.39 4.63
C ASP A 899 -22.39 -21.05 5.29
N GLY A 900 -22.47 -19.96 4.51
CA GLY A 900 -22.76 -18.62 5.01
C GLY A 900 -21.55 -17.89 5.55
N PHE A 901 -21.78 -16.96 6.48
CA PHE A 901 -20.74 -16.14 7.08
C PHE A 901 -19.94 -16.91 8.13
N GLY A 902 -18.61 -16.79 8.04
CA GLY A 902 -17.69 -17.28 9.07
C GLY A 902 -17.82 -16.55 10.42
N PRO A 903 -17.08 -16.99 11.46
CA PRO A 903 -17.18 -16.46 12.83
C PRO A 903 -17.04 -14.93 12.92
N VAL A 904 -18.14 -14.26 13.28
CA VAL A 904 -18.35 -12.80 13.14
C VAL A 904 -17.47 -11.95 14.06
N ASP A 905 -17.01 -12.50 15.19
CA ASP A 905 -16.14 -11.83 16.15
C ASP A 905 -14.82 -11.35 15.54
N MET A 906 -14.37 -11.99 14.46
CA MET A 906 -13.21 -11.59 13.68
C MET A 906 -13.34 -12.10 12.24
N ASN A 907 -14.02 -11.34 11.36
CA ASN A 907 -14.29 -11.75 9.98
C ASN A 907 -14.25 -10.59 8.97
N SER A 908 -13.06 -10.10 8.64
CA SER A 908 -12.87 -9.07 7.62
C SER A 908 -12.92 -9.65 6.20
N PHE A 909 -13.56 -8.92 5.28
CA PHE A 909 -13.52 -9.22 3.84
C PHE A 909 -12.46 -8.40 3.08
N ASN A 910 -11.61 -7.67 3.80
CA ASN A 910 -10.52 -6.89 3.22
C ASN A 910 -9.28 -6.94 4.10
N HIS A 911 -8.41 -7.88 3.78
CA HIS A 911 -7.19 -8.18 4.52
C HIS A 911 -6.14 -8.66 3.51
N TYR A 912 -4.93 -8.12 3.50
CA TYR A 912 -3.98 -8.41 2.41
C TYR A 912 -3.10 -9.64 2.62
N SER A 913 -3.05 -10.21 3.84
CA SER A 913 -2.04 -11.19 4.25
C SER A 913 -1.95 -12.42 3.35
N TYR A 914 -3.08 -13.04 3.00
CA TYR A 914 -3.09 -14.19 2.06
C TYR A 914 -2.80 -13.81 0.60
N GLY A 915 -2.80 -12.52 0.28
CA GLY A 915 -2.38 -11.99 -1.02
C GLY A 915 -0.87 -12.10 -1.27
N ALA A 916 -0.08 -12.50 -0.26
CA ALA A 916 1.36 -12.71 -0.37
C ALA A 916 1.77 -13.71 -1.48
N ILE A 917 0.85 -14.56 -1.95
CA ILE A 917 1.07 -15.47 -3.10
C ILE A 917 1.45 -14.73 -4.39
N VAL A 918 1.06 -13.46 -4.55
CA VAL A 918 1.39 -12.68 -5.74
C VAL A 918 2.90 -12.42 -5.85
N GLU A 919 3.65 -12.38 -4.74
CA GLU A 919 5.12 -12.36 -4.77
C GLU A 919 5.67 -13.58 -5.54
N TRP A 920 5.15 -14.77 -5.27
CA TRP A 920 5.53 -15.98 -6.03
C TRP A 920 5.12 -15.88 -7.51
N MET A 921 4.00 -15.23 -7.81
CA MET A 921 3.59 -15.01 -9.20
C MET A 921 4.57 -14.08 -9.94
N TYR A 922 5.15 -13.08 -9.28
CA TYR A 922 6.24 -12.29 -9.86
C TYR A 922 7.52 -13.11 -9.98
N GLU A 923 8.00 -13.72 -8.89
CA GLU A 923 9.34 -14.30 -8.81
C GLU A 923 9.49 -15.62 -9.55
N SER A 924 8.43 -16.45 -9.57
CA SER A 924 8.48 -17.81 -10.08
C SER A 924 7.61 -17.99 -11.32
N MET A 925 6.34 -17.56 -11.28
CA MET A 925 5.44 -17.71 -12.46
C MET A 925 5.93 -16.82 -13.60
N ALA A 926 5.94 -15.50 -13.43
CA ALA A 926 6.49 -14.58 -14.43
C ALA A 926 8.01 -14.69 -14.49
N GLY A 927 8.69 -14.95 -13.36
CA GLY A 927 10.12 -15.20 -13.30
C GLY A 927 10.97 -13.96 -13.04
N ILE A 928 10.42 -12.85 -12.57
CA ILE A 928 11.18 -11.64 -12.18
C ILE A 928 11.63 -11.80 -10.73
N ALA A 929 12.77 -12.44 -10.51
CA ALA A 929 13.25 -12.77 -9.18
C ALA A 929 14.43 -11.89 -8.75
N ARG A 930 14.45 -11.51 -7.47
CA ARG A 930 15.60 -10.85 -6.84
C ARG A 930 16.85 -11.74 -6.88
N ASP A 931 18.02 -11.11 -6.96
CA ASP A 931 19.28 -11.77 -6.60
C ASP A 931 19.71 -11.26 -5.22
N THR A 932 19.63 -12.11 -4.20
CA THR A 932 19.78 -11.66 -2.80
C THR A 932 21.18 -11.15 -2.47
N GLU A 933 22.18 -11.55 -3.27
CA GLU A 933 23.56 -11.05 -3.22
C GLU A 933 23.74 -9.69 -3.93
N HIS A 934 22.79 -9.30 -4.79
CA HIS A 934 22.81 -8.04 -5.56
C HIS A 934 21.45 -7.29 -5.48
N PRO A 935 21.09 -6.77 -4.29
CA PRO A 935 19.83 -6.06 -4.02
C PRO A 935 19.48 -4.94 -5.01
N GLY A 936 18.21 -4.62 -5.12
CA GLY A 936 17.70 -3.49 -5.91
C GLY A 936 17.67 -3.74 -7.41
N PHE A 937 17.81 -4.98 -7.85
CA PHE A 937 17.79 -5.40 -9.26
C PHE A 937 18.93 -4.82 -10.11
N GLN A 938 20.07 -4.45 -9.51
CA GLN A 938 21.27 -4.14 -10.31
C GLN A 938 21.77 -5.39 -11.05
N ARG A 939 21.67 -6.53 -10.37
CA ARG A 939 21.66 -7.86 -10.96
C ARG A 939 20.44 -8.60 -10.44
N PHE A 940 19.77 -9.33 -11.32
CA PHE A 940 18.55 -10.05 -10.96
C PHE A 940 18.47 -11.38 -11.73
N ARG A 941 17.43 -12.15 -11.46
CA ARG A 941 17.18 -13.44 -12.12
C ARG A 941 15.92 -13.37 -12.96
N LEU A 942 16.00 -13.93 -14.15
CA LEU A 942 14.86 -14.21 -15.01
C LEU A 942 14.67 -15.73 -15.00
N ARG A 943 13.70 -16.23 -14.24
CA ARG A 943 13.49 -17.67 -14.01
C ARG A 943 12.00 -18.01 -14.07
N PRO A 944 11.37 -17.96 -15.26
CA PRO A 944 9.98 -18.37 -15.40
C PRO A 944 9.83 -19.86 -15.12
N HIS A 945 8.78 -20.22 -14.37
CA HIS A 945 8.32 -21.58 -14.17
C HIS A 945 6.91 -21.71 -14.77
N PRO A 946 6.79 -22.13 -16.05
CA PRO A 946 5.51 -22.38 -16.67
C PRO A 946 4.67 -23.39 -15.89
N ASP A 947 3.35 -23.26 -15.95
CA ASP A 947 2.41 -24.15 -15.27
C ASP A 947 2.42 -25.54 -15.92
N PRO A 948 2.92 -26.59 -15.22
CA PRO A 948 2.97 -27.93 -15.78
C PRO A 948 1.59 -28.60 -15.81
N THR A 949 0.58 -28.06 -15.12
CA THR A 949 -0.80 -28.57 -15.18
C THR A 949 -1.52 -28.20 -16.48
N GLY A 950 -0.99 -27.21 -17.22
CA GLY A 950 -1.52 -26.75 -18.49
C GLY A 950 -2.76 -25.86 -18.39
N ARG A 951 -3.17 -25.44 -17.18
CA ARG A 951 -4.31 -24.52 -16.98
C ARG A 951 -3.93 -23.09 -17.35
N ILE A 952 -2.72 -22.66 -17.01
CA ILE A 952 -2.12 -21.40 -17.45
C ILE A 952 -1.13 -21.68 -18.56
N THR A 953 -1.41 -21.22 -19.79
CA THR A 953 -0.50 -21.42 -20.93
C THR A 953 0.28 -20.17 -21.29
N ARG A 954 -0.04 -19.02 -20.68
CA ARG A 954 0.74 -17.79 -20.80
C ARG A 954 0.74 -17.00 -19.48
N ALA A 955 1.86 -16.35 -19.19
CA ALA A 955 1.94 -15.33 -18.16
C ALA A 955 2.81 -14.16 -18.63
N SER A 956 2.44 -12.96 -18.21
CA SER A 956 3.14 -11.71 -18.51
C SER A 956 3.38 -10.95 -17.22
N GLY A 957 4.65 -10.64 -16.93
CA GLY A 957 5.05 -9.84 -15.79
C GLY A 957 5.90 -8.62 -16.19
N SER A 958 5.67 -7.51 -15.50
CA SER A 958 6.54 -6.33 -15.54
C SER A 958 6.77 -5.76 -14.14
N HIS A 959 7.95 -5.17 -13.91
CA HIS A 959 8.28 -4.45 -12.68
C HIS A 959 9.26 -3.31 -12.97
N VAL A 960 8.91 -2.08 -12.58
CA VAL A 960 9.76 -0.90 -12.70
C VAL A 960 10.68 -0.83 -11.47
N SER A 961 11.87 -1.39 -11.60
CA SER A 961 12.90 -1.37 -10.57
C SER A 961 13.51 0.03 -10.39
N PRO A 962 14.42 0.23 -9.42
CA PRO A 962 15.22 1.45 -9.33
C PRO A 962 15.98 1.80 -10.61
N TYR A 963 16.29 0.81 -11.47
CA TYR A 963 17.05 0.98 -12.70
C TYR A 963 16.20 1.10 -13.97
N GLY A 964 14.93 0.66 -13.93
CA GLY A 964 14.01 0.72 -15.06
C GLY A 964 13.09 -0.50 -15.13
N GLU A 965 12.29 -0.57 -16.19
CA GLU A 965 11.31 -1.64 -16.39
C GLU A 965 11.98 -2.97 -16.75
N ILE A 966 11.73 -3.98 -15.92
CA ILE A 966 12.03 -5.39 -16.17
C ILE A 966 10.75 -6.02 -16.73
N VAL A 967 10.88 -6.81 -17.79
CA VAL A 967 9.77 -7.55 -18.40
C VAL A 967 10.16 -9.03 -18.48
N SER A 968 9.20 -9.90 -18.19
CA SER A 968 9.32 -11.36 -18.33
C SER A 968 7.97 -11.93 -18.73
N GLU A 969 7.86 -12.40 -19.97
CA GLU A 969 6.61 -12.90 -20.54
C GLU A 969 6.87 -14.24 -21.22
N TRP A 970 6.03 -15.23 -20.95
CA TRP A 970 6.12 -16.53 -21.61
C TRP A 970 4.77 -17.01 -22.12
N ALA A 971 4.81 -17.86 -23.14
CA ALA A 971 3.70 -18.69 -23.56
C ALA A 971 4.20 -20.08 -23.97
N VAL A 972 3.43 -21.11 -23.63
CA VAL A 972 3.71 -22.51 -24.01
C VAL A 972 2.65 -22.98 -25.00
N ARG A 973 3.09 -23.47 -26.16
CA ARG A 973 2.21 -24.05 -27.20
C ARG A 973 2.89 -25.24 -27.85
N GLU A 974 2.20 -26.37 -27.94
CA GLU A 974 2.68 -27.57 -28.66
C GLU A 974 4.12 -28.00 -28.26
N GLY A 975 4.46 -27.90 -26.97
CA GLY A 975 5.79 -28.24 -26.46
C GLY A 975 6.88 -27.20 -26.77
N GLN A 976 6.52 -26.01 -27.26
CA GLN A 976 7.44 -24.89 -27.47
C GLN A 976 7.12 -23.74 -26.51
N LEU A 977 8.16 -23.20 -25.87
CA LEU A 977 8.14 -21.98 -25.08
C LEU A 977 8.53 -20.79 -25.95
N THR A 978 7.70 -19.75 -26.00
CA THR A 978 8.11 -18.41 -26.45
C THR A 978 8.34 -17.54 -25.23
N TYR A 979 9.42 -16.76 -25.21
CA TYR A 979 9.79 -15.95 -24.05
C TYR A 979 10.31 -14.57 -24.46
N ARG A 980 9.71 -13.52 -23.89
CA ARG A 980 10.12 -12.12 -24.07
C ARG A 980 10.68 -11.57 -22.78
N ALA A 981 11.83 -10.90 -22.86
CA ALA A 981 12.46 -10.26 -21.72
C ALA A 981 13.01 -8.86 -22.01
N VAL A 982 12.96 -7.99 -21.00
CA VAL A 982 13.61 -6.68 -21.00
C VAL A 982 14.50 -6.57 -19.76
N VAL A 983 15.78 -6.26 -19.99
CA VAL A 983 16.79 -6.01 -18.95
C VAL A 983 17.18 -4.52 -19.03
N PRO A 984 16.86 -3.69 -18.01
CA PRO A 984 17.15 -2.26 -18.02
C PRO A 984 18.63 -1.94 -18.26
N ALA A 985 18.92 -0.77 -18.86
CA ALA A 985 20.29 -0.29 -18.97
C ALA A 985 20.92 -0.13 -17.56
N ASN A 986 22.24 -0.32 -17.47
CA ASN A 986 22.99 -0.38 -16.22
C ASN A 986 22.70 -1.61 -15.32
N THR A 987 21.99 -2.62 -15.83
CA THR A 987 21.73 -3.87 -15.11
C THR A 987 22.13 -5.11 -15.92
N THR A 988 22.11 -6.27 -15.26
CA THR A 988 22.28 -7.58 -15.89
C THR A 988 21.29 -8.59 -15.30
N ALA A 989 20.92 -9.60 -16.07
CA ALA A 989 20.07 -10.69 -15.60
C ALA A 989 20.78 -12.04 -15.71
N THR A 990 20.50 -12.96 -14.78
CA THR A 990 20.78 -14.39 -14.95
C THR A 990 19.50 -15.07 -15.42
N LEU A 991 19.44 -15.46 -16.69
CA LEU A 991 18.31 -16.17 -17.28
C LEU A 991 18.43 -17.66 -16.99
N HIS A 992 17.35 -18.25 -16.51
CA HIS A 992 17.15 -19.68 -16.33
C HIS A 992 15.94 -20.07 -17.17
N LEU A 993 16.17 -20.68 -18.34
CA LEU A 993 15.09 -20.99 -19.28
C LEU A 993 14.90 -22.51 -19.39
N PRO A 994 13.69 -23.05 -19.13
CA PRO A 994 13.39 -24.45 -19.35
C PRO A 994 13.60 -24.87 -20.80
N THR A 995 14.27 -26.01 -21.01
CA THR A 995 14.56 -26.55 -22.35
C THR A 995 14.95 -28.03 -22.32
N THR A 996 14.67 -28.74 -23.40
CA THR A 996 15.18 -30.11 -23.67
C THR A 996 16.67 -30.11 -23.98
N ASP A 997 17.14 -29.10 -24.73
CA ASP A 997 18.52 -28.96 -25.17
C ASP A 997 18.87 -27.46 -25.32
N PRO A 998 19.99 -26.98 -24.75
CA PRO A 998 20.42 -25.57 -24.86
C PRO A 998 20.51 -25.00 -26.29
N SER A 999 20.74 -25.84 -27.30
CA SER A 999 20.78 -25.44 -28.72
C SER A 999 19.41 -25.04 -29.28
N THR A 1000 18.32 -25.43 -28.60
CA THR A 1000 16.95 -25.05 -28.96
C THR A 1000 16.55 -23.70 -28.37
N VAL A 1001 17.33 -23.16 -27.43
CA VAL A 1001 17.15 -21.79 -26.93
C VAL A 1001 17.69 -20.82 -27.97
N GLN A 1002 16.78 -20.20 -28.72
CA GLN A 1002 17.11 -19.43 -29.91
C GLN A 1002 16.53 -18.02 -29.88
N GLU A 1003 17.26 -17.08 -30.46
CA GLU A 1003 16.79 -15.73 -30.80
C GLU A 1003 16.88 -15.53 -32.31
N GLY A 1004 15.77 -15.22 -32.97
CA GLY A 1004 15.74 -15.05 -34.44
C GLY A 1004 16.25 -16.29 -35.20
N GLY A 1005 16.05 -17.50 -34.66
CA GLY A 1005 16.48 -18.76 -35.24
C GLY A 1005 17.96 -19.12 -35.04
N ARG A 1006 18.71 -18.38 -34.21
CA ARG A 1006 20.11 -18.68 -33.86
C ARG A 1006 20.25 -19.01 -32.38
N PRO A 1007 21.16 -19.92 -31.98
CA PRO A 1007 21.38 -20.23 -30.57
C PRO A 1007 21.69 -18.97 -29.77
N LEU A 1008 21.04 -18.80 -28.61
CA LEU A 1008 21.20 -17.63 -27.76
C LEU A 1008 22.64 -17.45 -27.27
N ALA A 1009 23.40 -18.53 -27.12
CA ALA A 1009 24.83 -18.49 -26.76
C ALA A 1009 25.70 -17.73 -27.78
N GLU A 1010 25.23 -17.55 -29.01
CA GLU A 1010 25.92 -16.78 -30.06
C GLU A 1010 25.51 -15.30 -30.09
N ALA A 1011 24.50 -14.91 -29.30
CA ALA A 1011 24.02 -13.53 -29.26
C ALA A 1011 25.05 -12.60 -28.61
N LEU A 1012 25.17 -11.37 -29.14
CA LEU A 1012 26.16 -10.40 -28.69
C LEU A 1012 26.05 -10.12 -27.18
N GLY A 1013 27.15 -10.36 -26.47
CA GLY A 1013 27.28 -10.08 -25.03
C GLY A 1013 26.61 -11.08 -24.10
N VAL A 1014 25.89 -12.07 -24.64
CA VAL A 1014 25.29 -13.16 -23.85
C VAL A 1014 26.37 -14.18 -23.50
N GLN A 1015 26.35 -14.69 -22.27
CA GLN A 1015 27.26 -15.74 -21.81
C GLN A 1015 26.47 -16.97 -21.37
N PHE A 1016 26.72 -18.13 -21.99
CA PHE A 1016 26.19 -19.40 -21.50
C PHE A 1016 26.93 -19.83 -20.23
N LEU A 1017 26.19 -20.16 -19.17
CA LEU A 1017 26.72 -20.51 -17.86
C LEU A 1017 26.61 -22.00 -17.55
N GLY A 1018 25.67 -22.71 -18.17
CA GLY A 1018 25.51 -24.16 -17.98
C GLY A 1018 24.10 -24.67 -18.32
N PHE A 1019 23.95 -25.99 -18.25
CA PHE A 1019 22.68 -26.69 -18.42
C PHE A 1019 22.58 -27.79 -17.36
N THR A 1020 21.56 -27.70 -16.52
CA THR A 1020 21.32 -28.64 -15.42
C THR A 1020 19.81 -28.80 -15.25
N ASP A 1021 19.34 -30.03 -15.01
CA ASP A 1021 17.94 -30.36 -14.71
C ASP A 1021 16.93 -29.74 -15.70
N GLY A 1022 17.20 -29.86 -17.00
CA GLY A 1022 16.31 -29.35 -18.05
C GLY A 1022 16.24 -27.81 -18.11
N THR A 1023 17.20 -27.10 -17.53
CA THR A 1023 17.24 -25.62 -17.53
C THR A 1023 18.56 -25.12 -18.07
N ALA A 1024 18.52 -24.31 -19.13
CA ALA A 1024 19.68 -23.62 -19.68
C ALA A 1024 19.88 -22.26 -18.99
N VAL A 1025 21.11 -21.96 -18.60
CA VAL A 1025 21.45 -20.77 -17.81
C VAL A 1025 22.34 -19.82 -18.61
N TYR A 1026 21.95 -18.55 -18.67
CA TYR A 1026 22.67 -17.50 -19.40
C TYR A 1026 22.85 -16.25 -18.54
N ARG A 1027 23.95 -15.51 -18.73
CA ARG A 1027 24.05 -14.12 -18.31
C ARG A 1027 23.63 -13.21 -19.46
N LEU A 1028 22.61 -12.41 -19.22
CA LEU A 1028 22.11 -11.42 -20.18
C LEU A 1028 22.63 -10.02 -19.80
N PRO A 1029 23.24 -9.29 -20.76
CA PRO A 1029 23.42 -7.86 -20.61
C PRO A 1029 22.06 -7.11 -20.64
N SER A 1030 22.10 -5.80 -20.44
CA SER A 1030 20.92 -4.95 -20.70
C SER A 1030 20.45 -5.08 -22.15
N GLY A 1031 19.15 -4.99 -22.39
CA GLY A 1031 18.57 -5.14 -23.73
C GLY A 1031 17.20 -5.79 -23.74
N ARG A 1032 16.68 -5.97 -24.96
CA ARG A 1032 15.43 -6.69 -25.24
C ARG A 1032 15.75 -8.03 -25.90
N TYR A 1033 15.02 -9.06 -25.51
CA TYR A 1033 15.20 -10.45 -25.95
C TYR A 1033 13.86 -11.06 -26.36
N GLU A 1034 13.86 -11.75 -27.49
CA GLU A 1034 12.72 -12.51 -28.01
C GLU A 1034 13.22 -13.93 -28.30
N LEU A 1035 12.85 -14.89 -27.45
CA LEU A 1035 13.42 -16.22 -27.41
C LEU A 1035 12.37 -17.30 -27.71
N THR A 1036 12.84 -18.41 -28.26
CA THR A 1036 12.10 -19.68 -28.33
C THR A 1036 12.90 -20.79 -27.66
N SER A 1037 12.25 -21.77 -27.06
CA SER A 1037 12.87 -22.96 -26.48
C SER A 1037 11.95 -24.18 -26.65
N ALA A 1038 12.51 -25.37 -26.89
CA ALA A 1038 11.75 -26.61 -26.92
C ALA A 1038 11.62 -27.21 -25.51
N LEU A 1039 10.41 -27.49 -25.06
CA LEU A 1039 10.10 -28.17 -23.80
C LEU A 1039 9.95 -29.68 -24.01
N THR A 1040 10.09 -30.44 -22.92
CA THR A 1040 9.93 -31.90 -22.87
C THR A 1040 8.49 -32.34 -23.01
#